data_AF-A0AAP3H525-F1
#
_entry.id   AF-A0AAP3H525-F1
#
_cell.length_a   1.000
_cell.length_b   1.000
_cell.length_c   1.000
_cell.angle_alpha   90.00
_cell.angle_beta   90.00
_cell.angle_gamma   90.00
#
_symmetry.space_group_name_H-M   'P 1'
#
loop_
_entity.id
_entity.type
_entity.pdbx_description
1 polymer ?
#
loop_
_entity_poly.entity_id
_entity_poly.type
_entity_poly.pdbx_seq_one_letter_code
_entity_poly.pdbx_strand_id
1 'polypeptide(L)'
;MTRKGFGLLRSIRAKMGMILFVIGASFGVFAYMIHSVLSEIDRDMSELNVDNLPDLELASEISLAAAQAKNSMLALMSAEDMGAVDAAVSSADAVSQQLAQLIDNLDPDMQPAFETQAAEVADALTDLAAARRVTLQSDAQIETEVANFHSINNELRDVMTELAQAASVELNKGAVNTYNAIDNSLKVLVERDFHNLELLLEARAELNLLAGTAVAFGGTKDPETLASLQELADSSDARLLEIADEIELNAPEMMDVTLIHGAIFTLQSVIAQSLFPSESLRRAAMKARADTDRFIVMAIDAQLHKLSVSAARASKENGQALRELMKNEVGFLNTLMEISQNVNSFQVAALDALTAPDAQHVKDAAFDMSSATLNLSFYEEFQDARVVDLLERISAFAAEDTGLAALRLNALNARAAADEATHTTETMVLGIADRASAFATQTLGSIRGMANEISAEVDLANRNMMVLLAVAGGVFLAALLLIQLLILRPLNRISASTEALAEGDRSPITGFERTSTEIYRIARSLSVFRDGIVEKEKMEEAASEERAQRRAVQDKAVDALGTGLARLSEGDLTAHISDELGEGYDRLRIDFNRTLDTLNDTVGQVINTSSSIRNGASEISQASQDLSHRTESQAATLEETAAALDEMTASVTSAATGARDVERTTNEARAEAEASGEIVRNAVSAMTEIEQSSGKIAQIISVIDDIAFQTNLLALNAGVEAARAGEAGRGFAVVASEVRGLAQRSSDAALEIKNLIGDSSVQVERGVDLVGKAGSALENILQRVSHISELISGIATGAQEQSTGLGEINTGMNQLDQVTQQNAAMVEQATAAGQLLNTDAQTLAELVARFQTAQIDPAAADPTSPEDGPAPSSWGEEADVEWDTTDVVEAETPRVTDWSDFDDVKATGS
;
A
#
# COMPACT_ATOMS: atom_id res chain seq x y z
N MET A 1 -95.29 -56.19 39.37
CA MET A 1 -95.34 -57.40 40.23
C MET A 1 -94.37 -58.41 39.64
N THR A 2 -93.34 -58.97 40.26
CA THR A 2 -92.83 -59.03 41.65
C THR A 2 -91.32 -59.33 41.55
N ARG A 3 -90.48 -58.50 42.20
CA ARG A 3 -89.03 -58.73 42.35
C ARG A 3 -88.77 -60.05 43.09
N LYS A 4 -88.10 -61.01 42.45
CA LYS A 4 -87.39 -62.11 43.14
C LYS A 4 -85.92 -61.71 43.27
N GLY A 5 -85.52 -61.25 44.45
CA GLY A 5 -84.14 -60.97 44.79
C GLY A 5 -83.37 -62.26 45.09
N PHE A 6 -82.19 -62.38 44.47
CA PHE A 6 -81.20 -63.44 44.68
C PHE A 6 -80.78 -63.53 46.16
N GLY A 7 -80.97 -64.70 46.77
CA GLY A 7 -80.49 -65.01 48.11
C GLY A 7 -79.13 -65.69 48.06
N LEU A 8 -78.03 -64.93 48.12
CA LEU A 8 -76.66 -65.49 48.16
C LEU A 8 -75.81 -65.02 49.35
N LEU A 9 -76.41 -64.38 50.37
CA LEU A 9 -75.66 -63.75 51.49
C LEU A 9 -76.19 -64.10 52.88
N ARG A 10 -76.40 -65.39 53.19
CA ARG A 10 -76.83 -65.84 54.53
C ARG A 10 -75.73 -66.38 55.45
N SER A 11 -74.48 -66.52 54.98
CA SER A 11 -73.34 -67.03 55.78
C SER A 11 -72.24 -65.98 55.93
N ILE A 12 -71.70 -65.82 57.14
CA ILE A 12 -70.59 -64.91 57.45
C ILE A 12 -69.31 -65.30 56.65
N ARG A 13 -69.10 -66.59 56.36
CA ARG A 13 -67.97 -67.05 55.52
C ARG A 13 -68.08 -66.57 54.07
N ALA A 14 -69.29 -66.53 53.50
CA ALA A 14 -69.51 -66.06 52.14
C ALA A 14 -69.22 -64.55 51.99
N LYS A 15 -69.49 -63.77 53.04
CA LYS A 15 -69.22 -62.32 53.08
C LYS A 15 -67.72 -62.01 53.19
N MET A 16 -66.98 -62.75 54.02
CA MET A 16 -65.52 -62.67 54.10
C MET A 16 -64.84 -63.06 52.78
N GLY A 17 -65.31 -64.13 52.13
CA GLY A 17 -64.76 -64.59 50.85
C GLY A 17 -64.90 -63.58 49.70
N MET A 18 -66.02 -62.85 49.63
CA MET A 18 -66.23 -61.81 48.62
C MET A 18 -65.28 -60.61 48.81
N ILE A 19 -65.03 -60.19 50.04
CA ILE A 19 -64.12 -59.05 50.34
C ILE A 19 -62.68 -59.41 49.96
N LEU A 20 -62.21 -60.62 50.28
CA LEU A 20 -60.88 -61.10 49.90
C LEU A 20 -60.72 -61.24 48.38
N PHE A 21 -61.76 -61.68 47.66
CA PHE A 21 -61.73 -61.78 46.20
C PHE A 21 -61.60 -60.41 45.52
N VAL A 22 -62.32 -59.38 45.99
CA VAL A 22 -62.23 -58.03 45.44
C VAL A 22 -60.85 -57.41 45.70
N ILE A 23 -60.29 -57.59 46.90
CA ILE A 23 -58.93 -57.11 47.23
C ILE A 23 -57.88 -57.81 46.36
N GLY A 24 -57.99 -59.13 46.15
CA GLY A 24 -57.09 -59.89 45.29
C GLY A 24 -57.18 -59.49 43.81
N ALA A 25 -58.38 -59.22 43.29
CA ALA A 25 -58.58 -58.78 41.92
C ALA A 25 -57.96 -57.39 41.66
N SER A 26 -58.11 -56.45 42.60
CA SER A 26 -57.49 -55.11 42.47
C SER A 26 -55.95 -55.18 42.46
N PHE A 27 -55.36 -56.09 43.23
CA PHE A 27 -53.90 -56.27 43.24
C PHE A 27 -53.37 -56.84 41.92
N GLY A 28 -54.13 -57.72 41.27
CA GLY A 28 -53.80 -58.26 39.95
C GLY A 28 -53.82 -57.21 38.83
N VAL A 29 -54.81 -56.30 38.84
CA VAL A 29 -54.88 -55.19 37.88
C VAL A 29 -53.72 -54.21 38.08
N PHE A 30 -53.38 -53.92 39.33
CA PHE A 30 -52.24 -53.06 39.67
C PHE A 30 -50.90 -53.64 39.17
N ALA A 31 -50.68 -54.94 39.37
CA ALA A 31 -49.46 -55.61 38.89
C ALA A 31 -49.36 -55.63 37.36
N TYR A 32 -50.47 -55.85 36.65
CA TYR A 32 -50.50 -55.82 35.17
C TYR A 32 -50.16 -54.44 34.61
N MET A 33 -50.68 -53.38 35.22
CA MET A 33 -50.44 -52.00 34.76
C MET A 33 -48.98 -51.58 34.96
N ILE A 34 -48.38 -51.92 36.12
CA ILE A 34 -46.94 -51.69 36.35
C ILE A 34 -46.10 -52.44 35.33
N HIS A 35 -46.46 -53.69 35.03
CA HIS A 35 -45.74 -54.49 34.04
C HIS A 35 -45.82 -53.88 32.63
N SER A 36 -47.00 -53.41 32.21
CA SER A 36 -47.19 -52.76 30.90
C SER A 36 -46.32 -51.51 30.74
N VAL A 37 -46.34 -50.62 31.73
CA VAL A 37 -45.56 -49.36 31.70
C VAL A 37 -44.06 -49.64 31.72
N LEU A 38 -43.61 -50.61 32.53
CA LEU A 38 -42.20 -50.98 32.56
C LEU A 38 -41.76 -51.63 31.24
N SER A 39 -42.61 -52.40 30.57
CA SER A 39 -42.26 -53.00 29.27
C SER A 39 -42.21 -51.99 28.13
N GLU A 40 -43.03 -50.94 28.18
CA GLU A 40 -43.04 -49.87 27.17
C GLU A 40 -41.80 -48.98 27.32
N ILE A 41 -41.48 -48.57 28.56
CA ILE A 41 -40.24 -47.85 28.88
C ILE A 41 -38.99 -48.66 28.49
N ASP A 42 -38.97 -49.97 28.72
CA ASP A 42 -37.83 -50.83 28.36
C ASP A 42 -37.63 -50.89 26.84
N ARG A 43 -38.72 -50.89 26.06
CA ARG A 43 -38.66 -50.84 24.59
C ARG A 43 -38.11 -49.50 24.11
N ASP A 44 -38.63 -48.39 24.60
CA ASP A 44 -38.22 -47.06 24.16
C ASP A 44 -36.79 -46.73 24.62
N MET A 45 -36.39 -47.21 25.80
CA MET A 45 -34.99 -47.14 26.27
C MET A 45 -34.05 -48.02 25.44
N SER A 46 -34.54 -49.15 24.91
CA SER A 46 -33.78 -49.97 23.97
C SER A 46 -33.62 -49.27 22.62
N GLU A 47 -34.66 -48.64 22.09
CA GLU A 47 -34.62 -47.89 20.81
C GLU A 47 -33.73 -46.62 20.92
N LEU A 48 -33.72 -45.97 22.07
CA LEU A 48 -32.77 -44.88 22.36
C LEU A 48 -31.32 -45.37 22.39
N ASN A 49 -31.06 -46.52 23.03
CA ASN A 49 -29.70 -47.00 23.27
C ASN A 49 -29.10 -47.80 22.09
N VAL A 50 -29.92 -48.46 21.29
CA VAL A 50 -29.47 -49.32 20.18
C VAL A 50 -29.46 -48.56 18.87
N ASP A 51 -30.43 -47.67 18.63
CA ASP A 51 -30.60 -47.03 17.32
C ASP A 51 -30.20 -45.54 17.38
N ASN A 52 -30.85 -44.74 18.23
CA ASN A 52 -30.72 -43.28 18.15
C ASN A 52 -29.40 -42.70 18.72
N LEU A 53 -28.82 -43.29 19.78
CA LEU A 53 -27.55 -42.80 20.34
C LEU A 53 -26.35 -43.07 19.42
N PRO A 54 -26.16 -44.29 18.86
CA PRO A 54 -25.12 -44.55 17.88
C PRO A 54 -25.24 -43.70 16.61
N ASP A 55 -26.47 -43.49 16.10
CA ASP A 55 -26.72 -42.63 14.94
C ASP A 55 -26.28 -41.18 15.18
N LEU A 56 -26.52 -40.66 16.40
CA LEU A 56 -26.09 -39.31 16.77
C LEU A 56 -24.56 -39.19 16.89
N GLU A 57 -23.90 -40.23 17.40
CA GLU A 57 -22.43 -40.31 17.45
C GLU A 57 -21.84 -40.33 16.03
N LEU A 58 -22.38 -41.18 15.16
CA LEU A 58 -21.96 -41.29 13.77
C LEU A 58 -22.18 -39.98 12.98
N ALA A 59 -23.31 -39.30 13.20
CA ALA A 59 -23.57 -37.98 12.62
C ALA A 59 -22.52 -36.94 13.05
N SER A 60 -22.09 -36.97 14.31
CA SER A 60 -21.04 -36.11 14.83
C SER A 60 -19.68 -36.45 14.23
N GLU A 61 -19.34 -37.73 14.06
CA GLU A 61 -18.08 -38.15 13.44
C GLU A 61 -18.00 -37.77 11.95
N ILE A 62 -19.11 -37.91 11.20
CA ILE A 62 -19.19 -37.46 9.80
C ILE A 62 -19.03 -35.94 9.72
N SER A 63 -19.64 -35.18 10.64
CA SER A 63 -19.47 -33.73 10.72
C SER A 63 -18.02 -33.32 11.01
N LEU A 64 -17.33 -34.05 11.90
CA LEU A 64 -15.92 -33.83 12.18
C LEU A 64 -15.04 -34.12 10.94
N ALA A 65 -15.30 -35.22 10.24
CA ALA A 65 -14.59 -35.57 9.02
C ALA A 65 -14.84 -34.54 7.89
N ALA A 66 -16.06 -34.01 7.79
CA ALA A 66 -16.38 -32.89 6.89
C ALA A 66 -15.59 -31.61 7.25
N ALA A 67 -15.44 -31.31 8.54
CA ALA A 67 -14.59 -30.19 8.99
C ALA A 67 -13.10 -30.42 8.67
N GLN A 68 -12.62 -31.66 8.75
CA GLN A 68 -11.26 -32.00 8.32
C GLN A 68 -11.09 -31.87 6.80
N ALA A 69 -12.10 -32.23 5.99
CA ALA A 69 -12.10 -32.02 4.55
C ALA A 69 -11.99 -30.53 4.20
N LYS A 70 -12.71 -29.68 4.95
CA LYS A 70 -12.57 -28.21 4.87
C LYS A 70 -11.14 -27.76 5.19
N ASN A 71 -10.49 -28.33 6.20
CA ASN A 71 -9.10 -27.99 6.50
C ASN A 71 -8.14 -28.42 5.39
N SER A 72 -8.37 -29.57 4.75
CA SER A 72 -7.57 -30.00 3.59
C SER A 72 -7.78 -29.07 2.38
N MET A 73 -9.01 -28.60 2.13
CA MET A 73 -9.30 -27.57 1.13
C MET A 73 -8.51 -26.28 1.43
N LEU A 74 -8.54 -25.79 2.67
CA LEU A 74 -7.79 -24.59 3.06
C LEU A 74 -6.29 -24.78 2.90
N ALA A 75 -5.76 -25.95 3.24
CA ALA A 75 -4.34 -26.28 3.05
C ALA A 75 -3.94 -26.30 1.57
N LEU A 76 -4.82 -26.78 0.68
CA LEU A 76 -4.61 -26.71 -0.78
C LEU A 76 -4.61 -25.27 -1.29
N MET A 77 -5.54 -24.43 -0.81
CA MET A 77 -5.61 -23.02 -1.18
C MET A 77 -4.36 -22.24 -0.74
N SER A 78 -3.85 -22.53 0.46
CA SER A 78 -2.67 -21.87 1.02
C SER A 78 -1.34 -22.49 0.62
N ALA A 79 -1.32 -23.51 -0.24
CA ALA A 79 -0.08 -24.19 -0.62
C ALA A 79 0.80 -23.28 -1.50
N GLU A 80 2.01 -22.97 -1.03
CA GLU A 80 2.96 -22.10 -1.74
C GLU A 80 3.88 -22.86 -2.71
N ASP A 81 3.99 -24.19 -2.57
CA ASP A 81 4.83 -25.03 -3.41
C ASP A 81 4.20 -26.41 -3.69
N MET A 82 4.80 -27.16 -4.62
CA MET A 82 4.32 -28.49 -5.01
C MET A 82 4.35 -29.50 -3.85
N GLY A 83 5.30 -29.38 -2.93
CA GLY A 83 5.41 -30.27 -1.77
C GLY A 83 4.29 -30.04 -0.76
N ALA A 84 3.88 -28.78 -0.55
CA ALA A 84 2.74 -28.41 0.26
C ALA A 84 1.42 -28.93 -0.34
N VAL A 85 1.26 -28.85 -1.67
CA VAL A 85 0.12 -29.46 -2.36
C VAL A 85 0.07 -30.97 -2.14
N ASP A 86 1.20 -31.67 -2.29
CA ASP A 86 1.24 -33.13 -2.10
C ASP A 86 0.93 -33.55 -0.66
N ALA A 87 1.38 -32.77 0.33
CA ALA A 87 1.03 -32.99 1.73
C ALA A 87 -0.48 -32.78 1.99
N ALA A 88 -1.06 -31.73 1.41
CA ALA A 88 -2.48 -31.43 1.53
C ALA A 88 -3.36 -32.49 0.82
N VAL A 89 -2.93 -32.99 -0.35
CA VAL A 89 -3.57 -34.12 -1.04
C VAL A 89 -3.54 -35.39 -0.17
N SER A 90 -2.40 -35.69 0.45
CA SER A 90 -2.29 -36.85 1.34
C SER A 90 -3.26 -36.76 2.53
N SER A 91 -3.48 -35.54 3.06
CA SER A 91 -4.49 -35.29 4.10
C SER A 91 -5.92 -35.45 3.55
N ALA A 92 -6.21 -34.92 2.36
CA ALA A 92 -7.51 -35.03 1.71
C ALA A 92 -7.89 -36.49 1.43
N ASP A 93 -6.93 -37.31 0.99
CA ASP A 93 -7.10 -38.75 0.75
C ASP A 93 -7.44 -39.49 2.06
N ALA A 94 -6.73 -39.17 3.15
CA ALA A 94 -6.99 -39.77 4.45
C ALA A 94 -8.40 -39.44 4.97
N VAL A 95 -8.83 -38.18 4.82
CA VAL A 95 -10.19 -37.75 5.21
C VAL A 95 -11.25 -38.42 4.33
N SER A 96 -11.01 -38.54 3.02
CA SER A 96 -11.94 -39.21 2.10
C SER A 96 -12.11 -40.69 2.44
N GLN A 97 -11.02 -41.38 2.81
CA GLN A 97 -11.08 -42.75 3.31
C GLN A 97 -11.83 -42.87 4.64
N GLN A 98 -11.63 -41.92 5.55
CA GLN A 98 -12.33 -41.88 6.82
C GLN A 98 -13.84 -41.65 6.61
N LEU A 99 -14.22 -40.72 5.73
CA LEU A 99 -15.63 -40.50 5.36
C LEU A 99 -16.26 -41.77 4.80
N ALA A 100 -15.61 -42.45 3.87
CA ALA A 100 -16.12 -43.71 3.33
C ALA A 100 -16.35 -44.78 4.43
N GLN A 101 -15.41 -44.92 5.37
CA GLN A 101 -15.55 -45.86 6.49
C GLN A 101 -16.70 -45.51 7.45
N LEU A 102 -16.91 -44.22 7.71
CA LEU A 102 -18.03 -43.76 8.55
C LEU A 102 -19.38 -43.99 7.85
N ILE A 103 -19.42 -43.78 6.54
CA ILE A 103 -20.62 -43.97 5.72
C ILE A 103 -21.02 -45.45 5.63
N ASP A 104 -20.05 -46.38 5.61
CA ASP A 104 -20.30 -47.82 5.64
C ASP A 104 -21.02 -48.29 6.93
N ASN A 105 -20.98 -47.49 8.00
CA ASN A 105 -21.65 -47.79 9.27
C ASN A 105 -23.06 -47.18 9.39
N LEU A 106 -23.51 -46.41 8.38
CA LEU A 106 -24.87 -45.85 8.35
C LEU A 106 -25.93 -46.93 8.07
N ASP A 107 -27.18 -46.62 8.38
CA ASP A 107 -28.32 -47.42 7.92
C ASP A 107 -28.29 -47.56 6.37
N PRO A 108 -28.48 -48.79 5.83
CA PRO A 108 -28.52 -49.05 4.38
C PRO A 108 -29.44 -48.13 3.57
N ASP A 109 -30.51 -47.60 4.17
CA ASP A 109 -31.43 -46.71 3.46
C ASP A 109 -30.86 -45.28 3.27
N MET A 110 -29.91 -44.86 4.11
CA MET A 110 -29.27 -43.54 4.07
C MET A 110 -27.90 -43.53 3.39
N GLN A 111 -27.21 -44.69 3.37
CA GLN A 111 -25.87 -44.87 2.82
C GLN A 111 -25.69 -44.31 1.38
N PRO A 112 -26.57 -44.56 0.39
CA PRO A 112 -26.33 -44.15 -1.01
C PRO A 112 -26.20 -42.64 -1.20
N ALA A 113 -26.93 -41.86 -0.40
CA ALA A 113 -26.92 -40.41 -0.48
C ALA A 113 -25.59 -39.84 0.05
N PHE A 114 -25.10 -40.37 1.17
CA PHE A 114 -23.81 -39.96 1.73
C PHE A 114 -22.62 -40.44 0.87
N GLU A 115 -22.68 -41.65 0.32
CA GLU A 115 -21.64 -42.18 -0.59
C GLU A 115 -21.45 -41.29 -1.82
N THR A 116 -22.55 -40.88 -2.45
CA THR A 116 -22.51 -39.99 -3.62
C THR A 116 -21.83 -38.66 -3.27
N GLN A 117 -22.20 -38.07 -2.14
CA GLN A 117 -21.68 -36.77 -1.75
C GLN A 117 -20.23 -36.82 -1.26
N ALA A 118 -19.82 -37.91 -0.60
CA ALA A 118 -18.42 -38.12 -0.22
C ALA A 118 -17.51 -38.33 -1.45
N ALA A 119 -18.02 -39.01 -2.49
CA ALA A 119 -17.30 -39.12 -3.76
C ALA A 119 -17.15 -37.75 -4.44
N GLU A 120 -18.21 -36.94 -4.47
CA GLU A 120 -18.16 -35.57 -5.01
C GLU A 120 -17.15 -34.67 -4.26
N VAL A 121 -17.02 -34.82 -2.93
CA VAL A 121 -16.01 -34.12 -2.13
C VAL A 121 -14.59 -34.57 -2.50
N ALA A 122 -14.36 -35.88 -2.63
CA ALA A 122 -13.05 -36.42 -2.99
C ALA A 122 -12.61 -35.98 -4.40
N ASP A 123 -13.53 -36.01 -5.35
CA ASP A 123 -13.29 -35.54 -6.73
C ASP A 123 -13.00 -34.03 -6.74
N ALA A 124 -13.80 -33.22 -6.04
CA ALA A 124 -13.58 -31.77 -5.98
C ALA A 124 -12.24 -31.39 -5.33
N LEU A 125 -11.84 -32.06 -4.25
CA LEU A 125 -10.51 -31.85 -3.64
C LEU A 125 -9.37 -32.24 -4.59
N THR A 126 -9.56 -33.29 -5.39
CA THR A 126 -8.59 -33.72 -6.41
C THR A 126 -8.47 -32.69 -7.53
N ASP A 127 -9.60 -32.19 -8.02
CA ASP A 127 -9.65 -31.15 -9.06
C ASP A 127 -9.03 -29.84 -8.57
N LEU A 128 -9.30 -29.43 -7.33
CA LEU A 128 -8.67 -28.28 -6.70
C LEU A 128 -7.15 -28.45 -6.58
N ALA A 129 -6.68 -29.63 -6.17
CA ALA A 129 -5.25 -29.92 -6.12
C ALA A 129 -4.60 -29.89 -7.51
N ALA A 130 -5.28 -30.41 -8.54
CA ALA A 130 -4.80 -30.35 -9.92
C ALA A 130 -4.71 -28.90 -10.41
N ALA A 131 -5.76 -28.10 -10.19
CA ALA A 131 -5.78 -26.68 -10.55
C ALA A 131 -4.67 -25.91 -9.82
N ARG A 132 -4.46 -26.15 -8.52
CA ARG A 132 -3.39 -25.50 -7.75
C ARG A 132 -1.99 -25.82 -8.28
N ARG A 133 -1.74 -27.07 -8.68
CA ARG A 133 -0.46 -27.45 -9.30
C ARG A 133 -0.20 -26.68 -10.59
N VAL A 134 -1.23 -26.53 -11.44
CA VAL A 134 -1.11 -25.77 -12.70
C VAL A 134 -0.80 -24.30 -12.43
N THR A 135 -1.44 -23.69 -11.42
CA THR A 135 -1.15 -22.31 -11.02
C THR A 135 0.30 -22.15 -10.57
N LEU A 136 0.77 -22.98 -9.63
CA LEU A 136 2.15 -22.93 -9.14
C LEU A 136 3.19 -23.19 -10.24
N GLN A 137 2.89 -24.10 -11.16
CA GLN A 137 3.77 -24.35 -12.31
C GLN A 137 3.83 -23.15 -13.26
N SER A 138 2.69 -22.50 -13.51
CA SER A 138 2.62 -21.32 -14.37
C SER A 138 3.39 -20.14 -13.75
N ASP A 139 3.24 -19.92 -12.44
CA ASP A 139 3.96 -18.88 -11.71
C ASP A 139 5.48 -19.12 -11.72
N ALA A 140 5.93 -20.35 -11.47
CA ALA A 140 7.35 -20.71 -11.52
C ALA A 140 7.96 -20.56 -12.94
N GLN A 141 7.16 -20.85 -13.98
CA GLN A 141 7.59 -20.65 -15.36
C GLN A 141 7.74 -19.16 -15.70
N ILE A 142 6.80 -18.32 -15.26
CA ILE A 142 6.91 -16.86 -15.41
C ILE A 142 8.16 -16.35 -14.69
N GLU A 143 8.40 -16.75 -13.45
CA GLU A 143 9.58 -16.32 -12.69
C GLU A 143 10.89 -16.66 -13.41
N THR A 144 10.98 -17.86 -13.97
CA THR A 144 12.14 -18.30 -14.77
C THR A 144 12.34 -17.44 -16.01
N GLU A 145 11.27 -17.18 -16.78
CA GLU A 145 11.38 -16.39 -18.01
C GLU A 145 11.61 -14.90 -17.75
N VAL A 146 11.09 -14.36 -16.65
CA VAL A 146 11.38 -12.99 -16.19
C VAL A 146 12.85 -12.85 -15.82
N ALA A 147 13.43 -13.85 -15.13
CA ALA A 147 14.86 -13.87 -14.83
C ALA A 147 15.71 -13.93 -16.11
N ASN A 148 15.32 -14.77 -17.08
CA ASN A 148 15.99 -14.84 -18.39
C ASN A 148 15.91 -13.50 -19.13
N PHE A 149 14.74 -12.87 -19.17
CA PHE A 149 14.52 -11.57 -19.78
C PHE A 149 15.42 -10.49 -19.16
N HIS A 150 15.46 -10.40 -17.83
CA HIS A 150 16.35 -9.47 -17.13
C HIS A 150 17.83 -9.72 -17.44
N SER A 151 18.25 -10.99 -17.50
CA SER A 151 19.63 -11.33 -17.85
C SER A 151 20.00 -10.86 -19.25
N ILE A 152 19.13 -11.08 -20.24
CA ILE A 152 19.35 -10.67 -21.64
C ILE A 152 19.39 -9.15 -21.74
N ASN A 153 18.48 -8.46 -21.07
CA ASN A 153 18.41 -7.01 -21.11
C ASN A 153 19.64 -6.35 -20.46
N ASN A 154 20.13 -6.91 -19.35
CA ASN A 154 21.39 -6.46 -18.74
C ASN A 154 22.59 -6.67 -19.67
N GLU A 155 22.68 -7.84 -20.32
CA GLU A 155 23.74 -8.13 -21.29
C GLU A 155 23.70 -7.14 -22.48
N LEU A 156 22.50 -6.83 -22.99
CA LEU A 156 22.33 -5.84 -24.05
C LEU A 156 22.72 -4.44 -23.59
N ARG A 157 22.33 -4.03 -22.38
CA ARG A 157 22.69 -2.71 -21.83
C ARG A 157 24.21 -2.55 -21.71
N ASP A 158 24.90 -3.60 -21.29
CA ASP A 158 26.36 -3.60 -21.15
C ASP A 158 27.04 -3.47 -22.52
N VAL A 159 26.60 -4.25 -23.52
CA VAL A 159 27.11 -4.15 -24.90
C VAL A 159 26.81 -2.78 -25.51
N MET A 160 25.60 -2.24 -25.31
CA MET A 160 25.22 -0.92 -25.81
C MET A 160 26.06 0.19 -25.17
N THR A 161 26.38 0.06 -23.88
CA THR A 161 27.25 1.01 -23.16
C THR A 161 28.68 0.95 -23.69
N GLU A 162 29.22 -0.24 -23.92
CA GLU A 162 30.53 -0.46 -24.55
C GLU A 162 30.59 0.22 -25.94
N LEU A 163 29.57 -0.01 -26.77
CA LEU A 163 29.47 0.57 -28.11
C LEU A 163 29.32 2.10 -28.07
N ALA A 164 28.53 2.64 -27.16
CA ALA A 164 28.37 4.08 -26.99
C ALA A 164 29.69 4.76 -26.55
N GLN A 165 30.46 4.12 -25.66
CA GLN A 165 31.79 4.61 -25.28
C GLN A 165 32.77 4.59 -26.46
N ALA A 166 32.79 3.49 -27.23
CA ALA A 166 33.61 3.40 -28.43
C ALA A 166 33.22 4.46 -29.48
N ALA A 167 31.92 4.66 -29.69
CA ALA A 167 31.38 5.68 -30.59
C ALA A 167 31.73 7.10 -30.15
N SER A 168 31.74 7.39 -28.85
CA SER A 168 32.17 8.70 -28.30
C SER A 168 33.65 8.98 -28.58
N VAL A 169 34.50 7.95 -28.51
CA VAL A 169 35.92 8.07 -28.89
C VAL A 169 36.08 8.34 -30.38
N GLU A 170 35.35 7.63 -31.24
CA GLU A 170 35.36 7.87 -32.69
C GLU A 170 34.78 9.23 -33.07
N LEU A 171 33.73 9.71 -32.37
CA LEU A 171 33.18 11.06 -32.54
C LEU A 171 34.24 12.13 -32.25
N ASN A 172 35.00 11.99 -31.17
CA ASN A 172 36.07 12.92 -30.85
C ASN A 172 37.16 12.92 -31.95
N LYS A 173 37.55 11.75 -32.46
CA LYS A 173 38.49 11.65 -33.58
C LYS A 173 37.93 12.30 -34.86
N GLY A 174 36.68 12.00 -35.20
CA GLY A 174 35.97 12.59 -36.34
C GLY A 174 35.85 14.11 -36.24
N ALA A 175 35.55 14.62 -35.04
CA ALA A 175 35.47 16.05 -34.76
C ALA A 175 36.83 16.74 -34.93
N VAL A 176 37.92 16.14 -34.42
CA VAL A 176 39.29 16.65 -34.62
C VAL A 176 39.68 16.63 -36.10
N ASN A 177 39.35 15.56 -36.84
CA ASN A 177 39.62 15.50 -38.27
C ASN A 177 38.84 16.56 -39.05
N THR A 178 37.57 16.78 -38.70
CA THR A 178 36.71 17.80 -39.28
C THR A 178 37.24 19.20 -38.98
N TYR A 179 37.65 19.45 -37.73
CA TYR A 179 38.29 20.69 -37.32
C TYR A 179 39.55 20.96 -38.15
N ASN A 180 40.47 20.00 -38.25
CA ASN A 180 41.69 20.15 -39.02
C ASN A 180 41.43 20.38 -40.52
N ALA A 181 40.40 19.76 -41.09
CA ALA A 181 40.00 19.98 -42.48
C ALA A 181 39.48 21.41 -42.69
N ILE A 182 38.60 21.88 -41.81
CA ILE A 182 38.05 23.24 -41.85
C ILE A 182 39.14 24.28 -41.62
N ASP A 183 40.01 24.07 -40.64
CA ASP A 183 41.12 24.96 -40.30
C ASP A 183 42.06 25.12 -41.50
N ASN A 184 42.52 24.02 -42.11
CA ASN A 184 43.36 24.08 -43.30
C ASN A 184 42.67 24.81 -44.47
N SER A 185 41.38 24.56 -44.68
CA SER A 185 40.62 25.22 -45.73
C SER A 185 40.47 26.73 -45.50
N LEU A 186 40.22 27.15 -44.26
CA LEU A 186 40.07 28.56 -43.89
C LEU A 186 41.43 29.27 -43.94
N LYS A 187 42.50 28.61 -43.50
CA LYS A 187 43.86 29.14 -43.56
C LYS A 187 44.26 29.51 -44.99
N VAL A 188 43.99 28.63 -45.96
CA VAL A 188 44.25 28.90 -47.37
C VAL A 188 43.42 30.08 -47.89
N LEU A 189 42.15 30.18 -47.48
CA LEU A 189 41.24 31.23 -47.95
C LEU A 189 41.57 32.60 -47.36
N VAL A 190 41.81 32.66 -46.05
CA VAL A 190 41.99 33.90 -45.28
C VAL A 190 43.44 34.36 -45.31
N GLU A 191 44.37 33.53 -44.84
CA GLU A 191 45.77 33.95 -44.67
C GLU A 191 46.52 34.09 -45.99
N ARG A 192 46.09 33.37 -47.04
CA ARG A 192 46.74 33.45 -48.35
C ARG A 192 45.92 34.22 -49.37
N ASP A 193 44.73 33.73 -49.70
CA ASP A 193 44.01 34.27 -50.86
C ASP A 193 43.41 35.67 -50.59
N PHE A 194 42.96 35.95 -49.36
CA PHE A 194 42.49 37.28 -48.93
C PHE A 194 43.64 38.26 -48.70
N HIS A 195 44.72 37.83 -48.03
CA HIS A 195 45.93 38.64 -47.82
C HIS A 195 46.51 39.15 -49.15
N ASN A 196 46.61 38.26 -50.14
CA ASN A 196 47.03 38.62 -51.49
C ASN A 196 46.14 39.67 -52.18
N LEU A 197 44.83 39.62 -51.94
CA LEU A 197 43.90 40.63 -52.46
C LEU A 197 44.07 41.97 -51.73
N GLU A 198 44.30 41.95 -50.42
CA GLU A 198 44.59 43.12 -49.60
C GLU A 198 45.85 43.84 -50.09
N LEU A 199 46.95 43.12 -50.31
CA LEU A 199 48.19 43.67 -50.87
C LEU A 199 47.97 44.38 -52.21
N LEU A 200 47.17 43.78 -53.11
CA LEU A 200 46.88 44.39 -54.41
C LEU A 200 45.99 45.64 -54.31
N LEU A 201 45.02 45.63 -53.38
CA LEU A 201 44.18 46.80 -53.12
C LEU A 201 44.98 47.94 -52.47
N GLU A 202 45.88 47.61 -51.56
CA GLU A 202 46.77 48.56 -50.91
C GLU A 202 47.77 49.15 -51.91
N ALA A 203 48.40 48.32 -52.75
CA ALA A 203 49.27 48.79 -53.84
C ALA A 203 48.52 49.77 -54.76
N ARG A 204 47.24 49.48 -55.04
CA ARG A 204 46.41 50.38 -55.84
C ARG A 204 46.14 51.71 -55.13
N ALA A 205 45.84 51.67 -53.83
CA ALA A 205 45.56 52.86 -53.04
C ALA A 205 46.79 53.76 -52.96
N GLU A 206 47.95 53.19 -52.64
CA GLU A 206 49.20 53.93 -52.51
C GLU A 206 49.69 54.46 -53.86
N LEU A 207 49.53 53.72 -54.96
CA LEU A 207 49.83 54.22 -56.31
C LEU A 207 48.97 55.44 -56.65
N ASN A 208 47.69 55.41 -56.28
CA ASN A 208 46.79 56.55 -56.51
C ASN A 208 47.13 57.75 -55.63
N LEU A 209 47.51 57.51 -54.36
CA LEU A 209 47.95 58.54 -53.44
C LEU A 209 49.26 59.20 -53.93
N LEU A 210 50.27 58.41 -54.28
CA LEU A 210 51.55 58.87 -54.82
C LEU A 210 51.39 59.64 -56.14
N ALA A 211 50.51 59.17 -57.03
CA ALA A 211 50.21 59.90 -58.25
C ALA A 211 49.43 61.20 -57.99
N GLY A 212 48.53 61.20 -56.99
CA GLY A 212 47.79 62.37 -56.54
C GLY A 212 48.72 63.44 -55.96
N THR A 213 49.64 63.06 -55.08
CA THR A 213 50.65 63.96 -54.50
C THR A 213 51.56 64.51 -55.60
N ALA A 214 52.05 63.65 -56.51
CA ALA A 214 52.87 64.08 -57.66
C ALA A 214 52.19 65.13 -58.55
N VAL A 215 50.87 65.05 -58.73
CA VAL A 215 50.09 66.07 -59.47
C VAL A 215 49.85 67.32 -58.62
N ALA A 216 49.56 67.17 -57.32
CA ALA A 216 49.30 68.28 -56.39
C ALA A 216 50.54 69.15 -56.14
N PHE A 217 51.73 68.56 -56.17
CA PHE A 217 53.02 69.22 -56.04
C PHE A 217 53.21 70.39 -57.02
N GLY A 218 52.75 70.23 -58.27
CA GLY A 218 52.82 71.29 -59.27
C GLY A 218 51.74 72.38 -59.14
N GLY A 219 50.78 72.24 -58.21
CA GLY A 219 49.60 73.10 -58.07
C GLY A 219 49.64 74.09 -56.90
N THR A 220 50.54 73.89 -55.94
CA THR A 220 50.69 74.75 -54.76
C THR A 220 52.12 75.30 -54.65
N LYS A 221 52.26 76.49 -54.07
CA LYS A 221 53.56 77.10 -53.74
C LYS A 221 53.72 77.33 -52.24
N ASP A 222 52.72 76.92 -51.47
CA ASP A 222 52.72 77.05 -50.02
C ASP A 222 53.74 76.06 -49.42
N PRO A 223 54.78 76.52 -48.70
CA PRO A 223 55.83 75.66 -48.19
C PRO A 223 55.35 74.59 -47.21
N GLU A 224 54.34 74.90 -46.38
CA GLU A 224 53.77 73.94 -45.43
C GLU A 224 53.02 72.83 -46.18
N THR A 225 52.16 73.18 -47.14
CA THR A 225 51.46 72.20 -47.97
C THR A 225 52.42 71.33 -48.78
N LEU A 226 53.51 71.91 -49.32
CA LEU A 226 54.54 71.15 -50.05
C LEU A 226 55.29 70.16 -49.14
N ALA A 227 55.58 70.53 -47.89
CA ALA A 227 56.20 69.64 -46.92
C ALA A 227 55.28 68.44 -46.60
N SER A 228 53.98 68.68 -46.35
CA SER A 228 53.02 67.61 -46.11
C SER A 228 52.78 66.70 -47.32
N LEU A 229 52.79 67.27 -48.54
CA LEU A 229 52.71 66.46 -49.77
C LEU A 229 53.96 65.62 -50.00
N GLN A 230 55.15 66.13 -49.63
CA GLN A 230 56.40 65.37 -49.68
C GLN A 230 56.34 64.19 -48.73
N GLU A 231 55.91 64.43 -47.48
CA GLU A 231 55.79 63.40 -46.46
C GLU A 231 54.81 62.29 -46.87
N LEU A 232 53.64 62.66 -47.42
CA LEU A 232 52.69 61.70 -47.98
C LEU A 232 53.27 60.91 -49.16
N ALA A 233 54.02 61.58 -50.06
CA ALA A 233 54.64 60.91 -51.19
C ALA A 233 55.73 59.93 -50.76
N ASP A 234 56.59 60.32 -49.81
CA ASP A 234 57.67 59.47 -49.29
C ASP A 234 57.09 58.27 -48.53
N SER A 235 56.00 58.46 -47.78
CA SER A 235 55.29 57.38 -47.09
C SER A 235 54.64 56.40 -48.08
N SER A 236 53.92 56.90 -49.10
CA SER A 236 53.30 56.04 -50.12
C SER A 236 54.35 55.29 -50.95
N ASP A 237 55.49 55.93 -51.21
CA ASP A 237 56.61 55.30 -51.92
C ASP A 237 57.19 54.13 -51.13
N ALA A 238 57.52 54.35 -49.85
CA ALA A 238 58.04 53.31 -48.98
C ALA A 238 57.06 52.13 -48.87
N ARG A 239 55.75 52.40 -48.72
CA ARG A 239 54.73 51.35 -48.64
C ARG A 239 54.56 50.60 -49.96
N LEU A 240 54.64 51.27 -51.11
CA LEU A 240 54.61 50.59 -52.41
C LEU A 240 55.83 49.70 -52.64
N LEU A 241 57.01 50.10 -52.18
CA LEU A 241 58.22 49.28 -52.24
C LEU A 241 58.09 48.04 -51.34
N GLU A 242 57.57 48.22 -50.13
CA GLU A 242 57.31 47.10 -49.21
C GLU A 242 56.32 46.10 -49.80
N ILE A 243 55.19 46.59 -50.35
CA ILE A 243 54.20 45.72 -51.01
C ILE A 243 54.80 45.05 -52.25
N ALA A 244 55.62 45.76 -53.02
CA ALA A 244 56.33 45.21 -54.16
C ALA A 244 57.25 44.04 -53.76
N ASP A 245 58.05 44.23 -52.71
CA ASP A 245 58.94 43.20 -52.15
C ASP A 245 58.14 42.00 -51.61
N GLU A 246 57.01 42.25 -50.93
CA GLU A 246 56.16 41.20 -50.39
C GLU A 246 55.49 40.36 -51.49
N ILE A 247 55.00 41.01 -52.56
CA ILE A 247 54.47 40.32 -53.74
C ILE A 247 55.57 39.50 -54.41
N GLU A 248 56.78 40.04 -54.58
CA GLU A 248 57.90 39.35 -55.22
C GLU A 248 58.33 38.10 -54.44
N LEU A 249 58.32 38.16 -53.10
CA LEU A 249 58.75 37.07 -52.23
C LEU A 249 57.68 35.98 -52.08
N ASN A 250 56.43 36.38 -51.83
CA ASN A 250 55.39 35.44 -51.36
C ASN A 250 54.41 35.01 -52.46
N ALA A 251 54.25 35.81 -53.52
CA ALA A 251 53.27 35.54 -54.58
C ALA A 251 53.65 36.20 -55.92
N PRO A 252 54.83 35.87 -56.50
CA PRO A 252 55.36 36.49 -57.70
C PRO A 252 54.47 36.29 -58.94
N GLU A 253 53.56 35.31 -58.90
CA GLU A 253 52.58 35.06 -59.95
C GLU A 253 51.43 36.08 -60.00
N MET A 254 51.26 36.94 -58.98
CA MET A 254 50.15 37.90 -58.93
C MET A 254 50.29 39.04 -59.93
N MET A 255 51.48 39.65 -60.01
CA MET A 255 51.76 40.79 -60.86
C MET A 255 53.26 40.92 -61.10
N ASP A 256 53.64 41.45 -62.27
CA ASP A 256 55.01 41.87 -62.55
C ASP A 256 55.33 43.16 -61.75
N VAL A 257 56.12 42.98 -60.69
CA VAL A 257 56.49 44.04 -59.73
C VAL A 257 57.36 45.13 -60.37
N THR A 258 58.02 44.85 -61.50
CA THR A 258 58.81 45.88 -62.21
C THR A 258 57.97 47.06 -62.68
N LEU A 259 56.66 46.86 -62.86
CA LEU A 259 55.70 47.91 -63.19
C LEU A 259 55.50 48.88 -62.03
N ILE A 260 55.44 48.40 -60.79
CA ILE A 260 55.33 49.23 -59.58
C ILE A 260 56.60 50.06 -59.42
N HIS A 261 57.77 49.42 -59.50
CA HIS A 261 59.07 50.10 -59.46
C HIS A 261 59.22 51.18 -60.55
N GLY A 262 58.77 50.89 -61.77
CA GLY A 262 58.77 51.85 -62.87
C GLY A 262 57.82 53.04 -62.65
N ALA A 263 56.66 52.79 -62.04
CA ALA A 263 55.69 53.82 -61.68
C ALA A 263 56.26 54.75 -60.60
N ILE A 264 56.78 54.18 -59.51
CA ILE A 264 57.48 54.86 -58.42
C ILE A 264 58.55 55.79 -58.98
N PHE A 265 59.48 55.26 -59.77
CA PHE A 265 60.58 56.04 -60.35
C PHE A 265 60.05 57.23 -61.17
N THR A 266 59.00 57.01 -61.96
CA THR A 266 58.42 58.06 -62.79
C THR A 266 57.70 59.13 -61.95
N LEU A 267 56.96 58.73 -60.92
CA LEU A 267 56.20 59.61 -60.04
C LEU A 267 57.13 60.46 -59.16
N GLN A 268 58.17 59.86 -58.58
CA GLN A 268 59.22 60.58 -57.86
C GLN A 268 59.97 61.56 -58.76
N SER A 269 60.28 61.15 -59.99
CA SER A 269 60.91 62.05 -60.97
C SER A 269 60.03 63.26 -61.28
N VAL A 270 58.70 63.09 -61.32
CA VAL A 270 57.75 64.21 -61.48
C VAL A 270 57.74 65.12 -60.25
N ILE A 271 57.72 64.56 -59.04
CA ILE A 271 57.78 65.33 -57.78
C ILE A 271 59.07 66.16 -57.73
N ALA A 272 60.22 65.55 -58.00
CA ALA A 272 61.53 66.20 -57.99
C ALA A 272 61.66 67.33 -59.03
N GLN A 273 60.96 67.22 -60.17
CA GLN A 273 60.98 68.21 -61.26
C GLN A 273 59.86 69.27 -61.13
N SER A 274 58.97 69.17 -60.14
CA SER A 274 57.71 69.93 -60.05
C SER A 274 57.84 71.41 -59.66
N LEU A 275 59.06 71.95 -59.55
CA LEU A 275 59.32 73.37 -59.23
C LEU A 275 58.66 74.37 -60.20
N PHE A 276 58.19 73.90 -61.37
CA PHE A 276 57.39 74.65 -62.33
C PHE A 276 56.20 73.81 -62.85
N PRO A 277 54.96 74.36 -62.90
CA PRO A 277 53.80 73.63 -63.42
C PRO A 277 53.98 73.35 -64.91
N SER A 278 54.25 72.11 -65.30
CA SER A 278 54.29 71.70 -66.70
C SER A 278 53.22 70.65 -66.99
N GLU A 279 52.46 70.90 -68.04
CA GLU A 279 51.41 69.97 -68.48
C GLU A 279 52.01 68.61 -68.89
N SER A 280 53.26 68.60 -69.35
CA SER A 280 54.02 67.39 -69.69
C SER A 280 54.30 66.50 -68.47
N LEU A 281 54.73 67.06 -67.34
CA LEU A 281 54.99 66.28 -66.12
C LEU A 281 53.70 65.73 -65.52
N ARG A 282 52.62 66.52 -65.53
CA ARG A 282 51.29 66.05 -65.12
C ARG A 282 50.80 64.88 -65.98
N ARG A 283 50.99 64.96 -67.31
CA ARG A 283 50.66 63.83 -68.22
C ARG A 283 51.54 62.61 -67.96
N ALA A 284 52.82 62.80 -67.64
CA ALA A 284 53.73 61.70 -67.32
C ALA A 284 53.30 60.96 -66.04
N ALA A 285 52.98 61.68 -64.97
CA ALA A 285 52.48 61.07 -63.72
C ALA A 285 51.14 60.34 -63.94
N MET A 286 50.20 60.97 -64.63
CA MET A 286 48.90 60.34 -64.93
C MET A 286 49.04 59.11 -65.83
N LYS A 287 50.01 59.12 -66.76
CA LYS A 287 50.30 57.96 -67.63
C LYS A 287 50.94 56.83 -66.83
N ALA A 288 51.96 57.10 -66.01
CA ALA A 288 52.60 56.10 -65.17
C ALA A 288 51.60 55.44 -64.21
N ARG A 289 50.71 56.24 -63.61
CA ARG A 289 49.58 55.73 -62.81
C ARG A 289 48.65 54.85 -63.65
N ALA A 290 48.18 55.33 -64.80
CA ALA A 290 47.22 54.60 -65.63
C ALA A 290 47.77 53.27 -66.17
N ASP A 291 49.03 53.27 -66.60
CA ASP A 291 49.70 52.07 -67.12
C ASP A 291 49.83 51.02 -66.00
N THR A 292 50.19 51.43 -64.78
CA THR A 292 50.39 50.53 -63.63
C THR A 292 49.07 50.09 -63.00
N ASP A 293 48.12 51.00 -62.80
CA ASP A 293 46.77 50.72 -62.27
C ASP A 293 46.04 49.69 -63.14
N ARG A 294 46.24 49.71 -64.46
CA ARG A 294 45.68 48.71 -65.36
C ARG A 294 46.13 47.29 -65.01
N PHE A 295 47.42 47.10 -64.71
CA PHE A 295 47.94 45.79 -64.35
C PHE A 295 47.54 45.38 -62.94
N ILE A 296 47.50 46.33 -61.99
CA ILE A 296 46.98 46.07 -60.64
C ILE A 296 45.50 45.64 -60.71
N VAL A 297 44.67 46.31 -61.51
CA VAL A 297 43.26 45.94 -61.71
C VAL A 297 43.12 44.54 -62.33
N MET A 298 43.97 44.18 -63.30
CA MET A 298 43.98 42.84 -63.87
C MET A 298 44.40 41.78 -62.83
N ALA A 299 45.38 42.08 -61.98
CA ALA A 299 45.79 41.22 -60.89
C ALA A 299 44.68 41.07 -59.82
N ILE A 300 43.99 42.16 -59.47
CA ILE A 300 42.83 42.15 -58.56
C ILE A 300 41.72 41.26 -59.14
N ASP A 301 41.38 41.39 -60.42
CA ASP A 301 40.34 40.58 -61.05
C ASP A 301 40.71 39.08 -61.07
N ALA A 302 41.97 38.76 -61.40
CA ALA A 302 42.49 37.40 -61.34
C ALA A 302 42.47 36.84 -59.91
N GLN A 303 42.84 37.64 -58.90
CA GLN A 303 42.85 37.24 -57.51
C GLN A 303 41.41 37.10 -56.95
N LEU A 304 40.47 37.96 -57.33
CA LEU A 304 39.04 37.82 -57.01
C LEU A 304 38.46 36.54 -57.61
N HIS A 305 38.84 36.19 -58.85
CA HIS A 305 38.45 34.92 -59.44
C HIS A 305 39.04 33.72 -58.67
N LYS A 306 40.32 33.77 -58.33
CA LYS A 306 41.00 32.74 -57.50
C LYS A 306 40.33 32.60 -56.14
N LEU A 307 40.03 33.72 -55.47
CA LEU A 307 39.33 33.76 -54.19
C LEU A 307 37.93 33.14 -54.29
N SER A 308 37.18 33.43 -55.35
CA SER A 308 35.87 32.82 -55.60
C SER A 308 35.97 31.30 -55.75
N VAL A 309 36.96 30.81 -56.51
CA VAL A 309 37.20 29.36 -56.67
C VAL A 309 37.63 28.71 -55.35
N SER A 310 38.53 29.35 -54.60
CA SER A 310 38.97 28.87 -53.29
C SER A 310 37.84 28.87 -52.27
N ALA A 311 36.98 29.89 -52.25
CA ALA A 311 35.80 29.95 -51.38
C ALA A 311 34.79 28.84 -51.72
N ALA A 312 34.56 28.57 -53.02
CA ALA A 312 33.70 27.48 -53.45
C ALA A 312 34.28 26.10 -53.08
N ARG A 313 35.61 25.92 -53.22
CA ARG A 313 36.31 24.71 -52.77
C ARG A 313 36.18 24.54 -51.26
N ALA A 314 36.47 25.58 -50.49
CA ALA A 314 36.39 25.58 -49.04
C ALA A 314 35.00 25.22 -48.54
N SER A 315 33.96 25.83 -49.11
CA SER A 315 32.56 25.52 -48.78
C SER A 315 32.22 24.04 -49.05
N LYS A 316 32.71 23.48 -50.16
CA LYS A 316 32.49 22.08 -50.53
C LYS A 316 33.20 21.11 -49.58
N GLU A 317 34.49 21.35 -49.30
CA GLU A 317 35.34 20.52 -48.44
C GLU A 317 34.84 20.55 -46.99
N ASN A 318 34.58 21.74 -46.44
CA ASN A 318 34.02 21.90 -45.10
C ASN A 318 32.65 21.23 -44.99
N GLY A 319 31.79 21.43 -45.98
CA GLY A 319 30.48 20.78 -46.02
C GLY A 319 30.57 19.27 -46.12
N GLN A 320 31.57 18.71 -46.81
CA GLN A 320 31.79 17.26 -46.88
C GLN A 320 32.25 16.71 -45.53
N ALA A 321 33.26 17.33 -44.90
CA ALA A 321 33.77 16.91 -43.60
C ALA A 321 32.66 16.89 -42.53
N LEU A 322 31.84 17.96 -42.47
CA LEU A 322 30.69 18.02 -41.57
C LEU A 322 29.64 16.94 -41.87
N ARG A 323 29.35 16.67 -43.14
CA ARG A 323 28.38 15.60 -43.51
C ARG A 323 28.90 14.21 -43.16
N GLU A 324 30.19 13.96 -43.33
CA GLU A 324 30.81 12.69 -42.93
C GLU A 324 30.70 12.49 -41.42
N LEU A 325 31.06 13.52 -40.64
CA LEU A 325 30.91 13.52 -39.17
C LEU A 325 29.47 13.22 -38.72
N MET A 326 28.52 13.92 -39.34
CA MET A 326 27.09 13.79 -39.00
C MET A 326 26.53 12.42 -39.39
N LYS A 327 26.96 11.86 -40.53
CA LYS A 327 26.41 10.62 -41.04
C LYS A 327 27.01 9.40 -40.35
N ASN A 328 28.31 9.40 -40.09
CA ASN A 328 29.00 8.23 -39.59
C ASN A 328 28.99 8.22 -38.07
N GLU A 329 29.62 9.21 -37.42
CA GLU A 329 29.81 9.20 -35.97
C GLU A 329 28.51 9.58 -35.24
N VAL A 330 27.87 10.70 -35.62
CA VAL A 330 26.59 11.12 -34.99
C VAL A 330 25.45 10.19 -35.39
N GLY A 331 25.41 9.74 -36.64
CA GLY A 331 24.40 8.80 -37.14
C GLY A 331 24.44 7.45 -36.40
N PHE A 332 25.62 6.93 -36.09
CA PHE A 332 25.77 5.71 -35.31
C PHE A 332 25.27 5.87 -33.88
N LEU A 333 25.62 6.98 -33.19
CA LEU A 333 25.09 7.28 -31.85
C LEU A 333 23.56 7.41 -31.84
N ASN A 334 22.98 8.04 -32.87
CA ASN A 334 21.53 8.13 -33.01
C ASN A 334 20.89 6.75 -33.19
N THR A 335 21.52 5.86 -33.98
CA THR A 335 21.07 4.48 -34.15
C THR A 335 21.10 3.72 -32.82
N LEU A 336 22.17 3.86 -32.02
CA LEU A 336 22.25 3.24 -30.69
C LEU A 336 21.15 3.76 -29.76
N MET A 337 20.83 5.05 -29.83
CA MET A 337 19.74 5.65 -29.05
C MET A 337 18.38 5.13 -29.49
N GLU A 338 18.12 4.99 -30.79
CA GLU A 338 16.87 4.42 -31.31
C GLU A 338 16.69 2.96 -30.90
N ILE A 339 17.74 2.14 -30.94
CA ILE A 339 17.71 0.76 -30.41
C ILE A 339 17.36 0.80 -28.92
N SER A 340 18.06 1.61 -28.13
CA SER A 340 17.82 1.74 -26.68
C SER A 340 16.38 2.15 -26.36
N GLN A 341 15.82 3.12 -27.10
CA GLN A 341 14.43 3.55 -26.95
C GLN A 341 13.44 2.41 -27.20
N ASN A 342 13.60 1.66 -28.30
CA ASN A 342 12.70 0.56 -28.62
C ASN A 342 12.82 -0.62 -27.65
N VAL A 343 14.04 -0.92 -27.16
CA VAL A 343 14.25 -1.91 -26.09
C VAL A 343 13.55 -1.48 -24.80
N ASN A 344 13.61 -0.20 -24.46
CA ASN A 344 12.96 0.32 -23.26
C ASN A 344 11.43 0.30 -23.39
N SER A 345 10.90 0.66 -24.57
CA SER A 345 9.46 0.49 -24.88
C SER A 345 9.02 -0.97 -24.79
N PHE A 346 9.83 -1.91 -25.28
CA PHE A 346 9.58 -3.34 -25.13
C PHE A 346 9.54 -3.75 -23.66
N GLN A 347 10.50 -3.27 -22.85
CA GLN A 347 10.59 -3.59 -21.43
C GLN A 347 9.38 -3.08 -20.64
N VAL A 348 8.92 -1.85 -20.92
CA VAL A 348 7.70 -1.31 -20.30
C VAL A 348 6.50 -2.18 -20.66
N ALA A 349 6.30 -2.47 -21.95
CA ALA A 349 5.19 -3.32 -22.39
C ALA A 349 5.27 -4.75 -21.81
N ALA A 350 6.48 -5.30 -21.61
CA ALA A 350 6.68 -6.58 -20.96
C ALA A 350 6.27 -6.54 -19.46
N LEU A 351 6.59 -5.46 -18.75
CA LEU A 351 6.16 -5.26 -17.36
C LEU A 351 4.64 -5.07 -17.27
N ASP A 352 4.05 -4.33 -18.20
CA ASP A 352 2.60 -4.16 -18.28
C ASP A 352 1.92 -5.51 -18.54
N ALA A 353 2.47 -6.34 -19.44
CA ALA A 353 1.98 -7.69 -19.68
C ALA A 353 2.05 -8.56 -18.42
N LEU A 354 3.14 -8.50 -17.65
CA LEU A 354 3.33 -9.33 -16.44
C LEU A 354 2.46 -8.90 -15.26
N THR A 355 2.18 -7.60 -15.14
CA THR A 355 1.38 -7.01 -14.05
C THR A 355 -0.10 -6.90 -14.38
N ALA A 356 -0.49 -7.13 -15.64
CA ALA A 356 -1.86 -7.04 -16.11
C ALA A 356 -2.84 -7.85 -15.22
N PRO A 357 -3.98 -7.25 -14.83
CA PRO A 357 -4.98 -7.89 -13.97
C PRO A 357 -5.90 -8.86 -14.72
N ASP A 358 -6.07 -8.68 -16.03
CA ASP A 358 -6.98 -9.48 -16.86
C ASP A 358 -6.44 -9.73 -18.27
N ALA A 359 -7.12 -10.63 -18.99
CA ALA A 359 -6.73 -11.06 -20.32
C ALA A 359 -6.76 -9.95 -21.39
N GLN A 360 -7.52 -8.87 -21.19
CA GLN A 360 -7.58 -7.77 -22.16
C GLN A 360 -6.32 -6.91 -22.04
N HIS A 361 -5.94 -6.54 -20.81
CA HIS A 361 -4.71 -5.78 -20.57
C HIS A 361 -3.46 -6.56 -21.02
N VAL A 362 -3.44 -7.90 -20.84
CA VAL A 362 -2.36 -8.75 -21.38
C VAL A 362 -2.25 -8.63 -22.90
N LYS A 363 -3.37 -8.60 -23.63
CA LYS A 363 -3.38 -8.48 -25.09
C LYS A 363 -2.95 -7.09 -25.56
N ASP A 364 -3.37 -6.05 -24.86
CA ASP A 364 -2.98 -4.68 -25.17
C ASP A 364 -1.46 -4.51 -24.99
N ALA A 365 -0.90 -5.01 -23.88
CA ALA A 365 0.54 -5.04 -23.66
C ALA A 365 1.28 -5.92 -24.68
N ALA A 366 0.73 -7.07 -25.08
CA ALA A 366 1.30 -7.94 -26.12
C ALA A 366 1.37 -7.23 -27.49
N PHE A 367 0.38 -6.40 -27.80
CA PHE A 367 0.39 -5.57 -29.01
C PHE A 367 1.54 -4.56 -28.98
N ASP A 368 1.74 -3.88 -27.85
CA ASP A 368 2.83 -2.92 -27.68
C ASP A 368 4.22 -3.60 -27.72
N MET A 369 4.36 -4.78 -27.12
CA MET A 369 5.57 -5.61 -27.24
C MET A 369 5.85 -5.99 -28.71
N SER A 370 4.82 -6.37 -29.46
CA SER A 370 4.94 -6.72 -30.88
C SER A 370 5.33 -5.50 -31.74
N SER A 371 4.77 -4.33 -31.42
CA SER A 371 5.10 -3.06 -32.06
C SER A 371 6.57 -2.66 -31.83
N ALA A 372 7.04 -2.74 -30.58
CA ALA A 372 8.44 -2.49 -30.25
C ALA A 372 9.38 -3.50 -30.95
N THR A 373 8.99 -4.77 -31.00
CA THR A 373 9.74 -5.83 -31.71
C THR A 373 9.83 -5.56 -33.21
N LEU A 374 8.74 -5.10 -33.83
CA LEU A 374 8.75 -4.71 -35.25
C LEU A 374 9.75 -3.57 -35.51
N ASN A 375 9.82 -2.58 -34.61
CA ASN A 375 10.81 -1.51 -34.75
C ASN A 375 12.25 -2.02 -34.56
N LEU A 376 12.44 -2.99 -33.66
CA LEU A 376 13.76 -3.62 -33.44
C LEU A 376 14.22 -4.46 -34.65
N SER A 377 13.29 -5.03 -35.43
CA SER A 377 13.62 -5.80 -36.63
C SER A 377 14.34 -4.97 -37.72
N PHE A 378 14.20 -3.65 -37.72
CA PHE A 378 14.96 -2.78 -38.64
C PHE A 378 16.47 -2.79 -38.36
N TYR A 379 16.91 -3.33 -37.21
CA TYR A 379 18.31 -3.40 -36.80
C TYR A 379 18.89 -4.82 -36.88
N GLU A 380 18.25 -5.74 -37.61
CA GLU A 380 18.77 -7.10 -37.85
C GLU A 380 20.14 -7.11 -38.57
N GLU A 381 20.43 -6.07 -39.37
CA GLU A 381 21.72 -5.88 -40.05
C GLU A 381 22.66 -4.94 -39.28
N PHE A 382 22.44 -4.75 -37.97
CA PHE A 382 23.32 -3.93 -37.15
C PHE A 382 24.75 -4.47 -37.13
N GLN A 383 25.75 -3.56 -37.10
CA GLN A 383 27.15 -3.92 -37.32
C GLN A 383 27.75 -4.86 -36.26
N ASP A 384 27.28 -4.78 -35.01
CA ASP A 384 27.71 -5.67 -33.93
C ASP A 384 26.78 -6.87 -33.81
N ALA A 385 27.31 -8.07 -34.08
CA ALA A 385 26.56 -9.32 -34.05
C ALA A 385 25.99 -9.68 -32.66
N ARG A 386 26.60 -9.19 -31.57
CA ARG A 386 26.10 -9.43 -30.20
C ARG A 386 24.77 -8.71 -29.99
N VAL A 387 24.65 -7.49 -30.50
CA VAL A 387 23.39 -6.72 -30.41
C VAL A 387 22.29 -7.45 -31.18
N VAL A 388 22.58 -7.93 -32.39
CA VAL A 388 21.60 -8.67 -33.22
C VAL A 388 21.10 -9.93 -32.50
N ASP A 389 22.00 -10.75 -31.95
CA ASP A 389 21.64 -11.96 -31.16
C ASP A 389 20.75 -11.62 -29.96
N LEU A 390 21.10 -10.57 -29.22
CA LEU A 390 20.34 -10.15 -28.04
C LEU A 390 18.96 -9.58 -28.41
N LEU A 391 18.86 -8.84 -29.51
CA LEU A 391 17.57 -8.34 -30.02
C LEU A 391 16.68 -9.50 -30.48
N GLU A 392 17.24 -10.51 -31.14
CA GLU A 392 16.50 -11.73 -31.51
C GLU A 392 15.98 -12.46 -30.26
N ARG A 393 16.82 -12.61 -29.23
CA ARG A 393 16.41 -13.22 -27.95
C ARG A 393 15.35 -12.39 -27.21
N ILE A 394 15.41 -11.05 -27.27
CA ILE A 394 14.37 -10.17 -26.73
C ILE A 394 13.05 -10.35 -27.51
N SER A 395 13.12 -10.42 -28.84
CA SER A 395 11.94 -10.59 -29.70
C SER A 395 11.18 -11.88 -29.43
N ALA A 396 11.88 -12.94 -28.98
CA ALA A 396 11.26 -14.22 -28.62
C ALA A 396 10.26 -14.09 -27.46
N PHE A 397 10.46 -13.12 -26.54
CA PHE A 397 9.52 -12.85 -25.46
C PHE A 397 8.22 -12.18 -25.92
N ALA A 398 8.17 -11.66 -27.16
CA ALA A 398 6.97 -11.11 -27.80
C ALA A 398 6.15 -12.17 -28.55
N ALA A 399 6.60 -13.43 -28.61
CA ALA A 399 5.93 -14.46 -29.37
C ALA A 399 4.49 -14.71 -28.87
N GLU A 400 3.55 -14.86 -29.80
CA GLU A 400 2.10 -14.95 -29.51
C GLU A 400 1.75 -16.13 -28.59
N ASP A 401 2.42 -17.27 -28.74
CA ASP A 401 2.10 -18.52 -28.02
C ASP A 401 3.07 -18.84 -26.86
N THR A 402 4.30 -18.33 -26.92
CA THR A 402 5.39 -18.70 -25.99
C THR A 402 5.99 -17.51 -25.26
N GLY A 403 5.62 -16.28 -25.61
CA GLY A 403 6.12 -15.06 -25.02
C GLY A 403 5.56 -14.78 -23.62
N LEU A 404 6.04 -13.70 -22.99
CA LEU A 404 5.66 -13.34 -21.62
C LEU A 404 4.15 -13.09 -21.47
N ALA A 405 3.53 -12.46 -22.47
CA ALA A 405 2.09 -12.25 -22.49
C ALA A 405 1.29 -13.56 -22.56
N ALA A 406 1.74 -14.53 -23.35
CA ALA A 406 1.11 -15.86 -23.43
C ALA A 406 1.21 -16.60 -22.09
N LEU A 407 2.38 -16.54 -21.45
CA LEU A 407 2.60 -17.12 -20.12
C LEU A 407 1.71 -16.47 -19.07
N ARG A 408 1.60 -15.13 -19.06
CA ARG A 408 0.70 -14.44 -18.16
C ARG A 408 -0.75 -14.84 -18.37
N LEU A 409 -1.20 -14.92 -19.63
CA LEU A 409 -2.56 -15.33 -19.94
C LEU A 409 -2.85 -16.75 -19.42
N ASN A 410 -1.89 -17.67 -19.57
CA ASN A 410 -2.01 -19.03 -19.02
C ASN A 410 -2.09 -19.01 -17.49
N ALA A 411 -1.29 -18.19 -16.81
CA ALA A 411 -1.36 -18.06 -15.35
C ALA A 411 -2.70 -17.47 -14.87
N LEU A 412 -3.25 -16.47 -15.56
CA LEU A 412 -4.58 -15.92 -15.26
C LEU A 412 -5.68 -16.97 -15.46
N ASN A 413 -5.62 -17.74 -16.54
CA ASN A 413 -6.57 -18.84 -16.78
C ASN A 413 -6.44 -19.95 -15.74
N ALA A 414 -5.22 -20.30 -15.33
CA ALA A 414 -4.97 -21.28 -14.28
C ALA A 414 -5.53 -20.82 -12.93
N ARG A 415 -5.37 -19.53 -12.60
CA ARG A 415 -5.92 -18.94 -11.38
C ARG A 415 -7.45 -18.92 -11.40
N ALA A 416 -8.06 -18.53 -12.51
CA ALA A 416 -9.52 -18.59 -12.68
C ALA A 416 -10.07 -20.01 -12.53
N ALA A 417 -9.39 -21.01 -13.10
CA ALA A 417 -9.75 -22.43 -12.93
C ALA A 417 -9.59 -22.90 -11.47
N ALA A 418 -8.57 -22.44 -10.75
CA ALA A 418 -8.39 -22.73 -9.33
C ALA A 418 -9.47 -22.08 -8.46
N ASP A 419 -9.90 -20.86 -8.79
CA ASP A 419 -11.01 -20.18 -8.10
C ASP A 419 -12.34 -20.91 -8.32
N GLU A 420 -12.62 -21.38 -9.55
CA GLU A 420 -13.79 -22.20 -9.87
C GLU A 420 -13.77 -23.54 -9.12
N ALA A 421 -12.62 -24.23 -9.11
CA ALA A 421 -12.44 -25.47 -8.36
C ALA A 421 -12.60 -25.26 -6.86
N THR A 422 -12.14 -24.11 -6.33
CA THR A 422 -12.29 -23.74 -4.91
C THR A 422 -13.77 -23.60 -4.55
N HIS A 423 -14.55 -22.86 -5.36
CA HIS A 423 -15.98 -22.65 -5.10
C HIS A 423 -16.78 -23.97 -5.20
N THR A 424 -16.42 -24.81 -6.17
CA THR A 424 -17.01 -26.16 -6.31
C THR A 424 -16.71 -27.01 -5.08
N THR A 425 -15.45 -27.03 -4.63
CA THR A 425 -15.01 -27.79 -3.44
C THR A 425 -15.70 -27.30 -2.18
N GLU A 426 -15.81 -25.98 -1.99
CA GLU A 426 -16.53 -25.38 -0.87
C GLU A 426 -17.99 -25.85 -0.83
N THR A 427 -18.68 -25.82 -1.97
CA THR A 427 -20.06 -26.27 -2.09
C THR A 427 -20.21 -27.74 -1.72
N MET A 428 -19.31 -28.61 -2.17
CA MET A 428 -19.36 -30.05 -1.88
C MET A 428 -19.06 -30.34 -0.38
N VAL A 429 -18.04 -29.69 0.18
CA VAL A 429 -17.64 -29.87 1.58
C VAL A 429 -18.70 -29.33 2.54
N LEU A 430 -19.32 -28.19 2.24
CA LEU A 430 -20.46 -27.69 3.03
C LEU A 430 -21.67 -28.60 2.91
N GLY A 431 -21.94 -29.14 1.71
CA GLY A 431 -23.06 -30.03 1.49
C GLY A 431 -23.04 -31.31 2.34
N ILE A 432 -21.86 -31.92 2.55
CA ILE A 432 -21.75 -33.09 3.43
C ILE A 432 -21.89 -32.71 4.91
N ALA A 433 -21.39 -31.54 5.33
CA ALA A 433 -21.57 -31.02 6.69
C ALA A 433 -23.05 -30.70 7.00
N ASP A 434 -23.75 -30.07 6.06
CA ASP A 434 -25.17 -29.78 6.16
C ASP A 434 -26.00 -31.07 6.25
N ARG A 435 -25.63 -32.09 5.47
CA ARG A 435 -26.31 -33.39 5.52
C ARG A 435 -26.08 -34.12 6.84
N ALA A 436 -24.86 -34.07 7.38
CA ALA A 436 -24.55 -34.61 8.72
C ALA A 436 -25.33 -33.86 9.82
N SER A 437 -25.44 -32.54 9.72
CA SER A 437 -26.23 -31.70 10.63
C SER A 437 -27.73 -31.99 10.55
N ALA A 438 -28.27 -32.17 9.34
CA ALA A 438 -29.66 -32.55 9.12
C ALA A 438 -29.96 -33.94 9.71
N PHE A 439 -29.05 -34.90 9.52
CA PHE A 439 -29.13 -36.23 10.12
C PHE A 439 -29.14 -36.15 11.65
N ALA A 440 -28.20 -35.43 12.26
CA ALA A 440 -28.18 -35.22 13.72
C ALA A 440 -29.46 -34.55 14.24
N THR A 441 -30.00 -33.57 13.51
CA THR A 441 -31.24 -32.88 13.86
C THR A 441 -32.45 -33.80 13.79
N GLN A 442 -32.51 -34.68 12.78
CA GLN A 442 -33.54 -35.70 12.66
C GLN A 442 -33.49 -36.67 13.85
N THR A 443 -32.31 -37.20 14.18
CA THR A 443 -32.12 -38.12 15.31
C THR A 443 -32.46 -37.46 16.65
N LEU A 444 -32.04 -36.21 16.88
CA LEU A 444 -32.45 -35.45 18.07
C LEU A 444 -33.96 -35.20 18.12
N GLY A 445 -34.60 -35.03 16.97
CA GLY A 445 -36.05 -34.96 16.82
C GLY A 445 -36.74 -36.25 17.28
N SER A 446 -36.25 -37.41 16.83
CA SER A 446 -36.72 -38.73 17.27
C SER A 446 -36.53 -38.93 18.77
N ILE A 447 -35.37 -38.56 19.32
CA ILE A 447 -35.09 -38.64 20.76
C ILE A 447 -36.05 -37.76 21.57
N ARG A 448 -36.31 -36.52 21.12
CA ARG A 448 -37.30 -35.63 21.77
C ARG A 448 -38.72 -36.20 21.66
N GLY A 449 -39.06 -36.81 20.52
CA GLY A 449 -40.33 -37.51 20.31
C GLY A 449 -40.53 -38.62 21.35
N MET A 450 -39.58 -39.54 21.45
CA MET A 450 -39.58 -40.63 22.43
C MET A 450 -39.65 -40.10 23.87
N ALA A 451 -38.87 -39.06 24.21
CA ALA A 451 -38.90 -38.47 25.55
C ALA A 451 -40.29 -37.90 25.92
N ASN A 452 -40.98 -37.29 24.95
CA ASN A 452 -42.35 -36.81 25.14
C ASN A 452 -43.36 -37.95 25.28
N GLU A 453 -43.21 -39.03 24.50
CA GLU A 453 -44.06 -40.23 24.58
C GLU A 453 -43.90 -40.92 25.94
N ILE A 454 -42.66 -41.17 26.39
CA ILE A 454 -42.36 -41.72 27.71
C ILE A 454 -42.99 -40.84 28.81
N SER A 455 -42.84 -39.52 28.73
CA SER A 455 -43.43 -38.61 29.73
C SER A 455 -44.96 -38.70 29.76
N ALA A 456 -45.60 -38.77 28.58
CA ALA A 456 -47.05 -38.87 28.48
C ALA A 456 -47.59 -40.22 29.01
N GLU A 457 -46.88 -41.32 28.76
CA GLU A 457 -47.23 -42.65 29.28
C GLU A 457 -47.06 -42.74 30.80
N VAL A 458 -45.97 -42.17 31.35
CA VAL A 458 -45.73 -42.10 32.79
C VAL A 458 -46.83 -41.28 33.48
N ASP A 459 -47.25 -40.15 32.92
CA ASP A 459 -48.34 -39.34 33.46
C ASP A 459 -49.68 -40.08 33.44
N LEU A 460 -49.98 -40.80 32.34
CA LEU A 460 -51.18 -41.61 32.22
C LEU A 460 -51.18 -42.75 33.26
N ALA A 461 -50.04 -43.42 33.45
CA ALA A 461 -49.85 -44.45 34.47
C ALA A 461 -50.05 -43.91 35.89
N ASN A 462 -49.49 -42.74 36.18
CA ASN A 462 -49.62 -42.09 37.49
C ASN A 462 -51.08 -41.72 37.80
N ARG A 463 -51.80 -41.19 36.81
CA ARG A 463 -53.25 -40.91 36.93
C ARG A 463 -54.07 -42.17 37.18
N ASN A 464 -53.81 -43.24 36.43
CA ASN A 464 -54.52 -44.51 36.60
C ASN A 464 -54.22 -45.15 37.97
N MET A 465 -52.99 -45.03 38.45
CA MET A 465 -52.58 -45.49 39.78
C MET A 465 -53.33 -44.77 40.89
N MET A 466 -53.46 -43.44 40.81
CA MET A 466 -54.22 -42.64 41.77
C MET A 466 -55.70 -43.04 41.81
N VAL A 467 -56.32 -43.29 40.64
CA VAL A 467 -57.72 -43.77 40.57
C VAL A 467 -57.88 -45.14 41.22
N LEU A 468 -56.96 -46.08 40.96
CA LEU A 468 -57.00 -47.41 41.57
C LEU A 468 -56.81 -47.36 43.10
N LEU A 469 -55.92 -46.50 43.59
CA LEU A 469 -55.73 -46.25 45.03
C LEU A 469 -57.02 -45.70 45.67
N ALA A 470 -57.69 -44.75 45.02
CA ALA A 470 -58.95 -44.20 45.49
C ALA A 470 -60.06 -45.28 45.54
N VAL A 471 -60.15 -46.13 44.50
CA VAL A 471 -61.11 -47.25 44.45
C VAL A 471 -60.82 -48.28 45.54
N ALA A 472 -59.56 -48.66 45.73
CA ALA A 472 -59.15 -49.60 46.78
C ALA A 472 -59.48 -49.06 48.19
N GLY A 473 -59.22 -47.77 48.44
CA GLY A 473 -59.60 -47.09 49.68
C GLY A 473 -61.12 -47.10 49.92
N GLY A 474 -61.90 -46.86 48.86
CA GLY A 474 -63.36 -46.92 48.93
C GLY A 474 -63.92 -48.32 49.27
N VAL A 475 -63.36 -49.36 48.66
CA VAL A 475 -63.75 -50.76 48.94
C VAL A 475 -63.42 -51.16 50.39
N PHE A 476 -62.28 -50.72 50.92
CA PHE A 476 -61.87 -50.99 52.29
C PHE A 476 -62.83 -50.38 53.32
N LEU A 477 -63.24 -49.13 53.12
CA LEU A 477 -64.22 -48.45 53.98
C LEU A 477 -65.59 -49.13 53.97
N ALA A 478 -66.06 -49.59 52.81
CA ALA A 478 -67.33 -50.32 52.69
C ALA A 478 -67.32 -51.68 53.41
N ALA A 479 -66.17 -52.38 53.41
CA ALA A 479 -66.00 -53.63 54.12
C ALA A 479 -66.08 -53.49 55.65
N LEU A 480 -65.49 -52.42 56.21
CA LEU A 480 -65.56 -52.11 57.65
C LEU A 480 -66.99 -51.84 58.12
N LEU A 481 -67.78 -51.11 57.32
CA LEU A 481 -69.16 -50.75 57.64
C LEU A 481 -70.11 -51.98 57.67
N LEU A 482 -69.87 -52.95 56.80
CA LEU A 482 -70.64 -54.21 56.76
C LEU A 482 -70.41 -55.12 57.98
N ILE A 483 -69.21 -55.12 58.57
CA ILE A 483 -68.88 -55.92 59.77
C ILE A 483 -69.67 -55.42 60.99
N GLN A 484 -69.83 -54.11 61.12
CA GLN A 484 -70.47 -53.47 62.27
C GLN A 484 -72.01 -53.70 62.32
N LEU A 485 -72.67 -53.76 61.16
CA LEU A 485 -74.12 -53.95 61.07
C LEU A 485 -74.58 -55.40 61.20
N LEU A 486 -73.76 -56.36 60.77
CA LEU A 486 -74.17 -57.77 60.64
C LEU A 486 -73.72 -58.69 61.77
N ILE A 487 -72.69 -58.30 62.55
CA ILE A 487 -72.06 -59.21 63.53
C ILE A 487 -72.20 -58.71 64.97
N LEU A 488 -72.03 -57.41 65.26
CA LEU A 488 -71.98 -56.91 66.64
C LEU A 488 -73.36 -56.60 67.27
N ARG A 489 -74.39 -56.28 66.47
CA ARG A 489 -75.73 -55.90 66.95
C ARG A 489 -76.59 -57.01 67.61
N PRO A 490 -76.46 -58.32 67.29
CA PRO A 490 -77.24 -59.37 67.95
C PRO A 490 -76.70 -59.85 69.31
N LEU A 491 -75.45 -59.50 69.67
CA LEU A 491 -74.78 -60.00 70.88
C LEU A 491 -75.19 -59.26 72.17
N ASN A 492 -75.72 -58.03 72.08
CA ASN A 492 -76.13 -57.23 73.24
C ASN A 492 -77.62 -57.38 73.64
N ARG A 493 -78.39 -58.29 73.00
CA ARG A 493 -79.78 -58.60 73.38
C ARG A 493 -79.93 -59.76 74.37
N ILE A 494 -78.82 -60.37 74.80
CA ILE A 494 -78.83 -61.58 75.64
C ILE A 494 -78.53 -61.28 77.12
N SER A 495 -78.05 -60.08 77.47
CA SER A 495 -77.67 -59.75 78.85
C SER A 495 -78.69 -58.88 79.61
N ALA A 496 -79.90 -58.69 79.07
CA ALA A 496 -80.93 -57.79 79.64
C ALA A 496 -82.23 -58.53 80.06
N SER A 497 -82.18 -59.84 80.28
CA SER A 497 -83.29 -60.64 80.82
C SER A 497 -82.95 -61.32 82.15
N THR A 498 -81.78 -61.04 82.71
CA THR A 498 -81.30 -61.54 84.00
C THR A 498 -81.61 -60.61 85.18
N GLU A 499 -82.11 -59.39 84.95
CA GLU A 499 -82.26 -58.37 86.01
C GLU A 499 -83.71 -57.88 86.22
N ALA A 500 -84.61 -58.07 85.26
CA ALA A 500 -86.05 -57.77 85.41
C ALA A 500 -86.84 -58.85 86.19
N LEU A 501 -86.15 -59.90 86.61
CA LEU A 501 -86.59 -60.87 87.61
C LEU A 501 -85.81 -60.65 88.91
N ALA A 502 -85.46 -59.40 89.28
CA ALA A 502 -85.02 -59.00 90.65
C ALA A 502 -86.04 -58.22 91.56
N GLU A 503 -87.08 -57.53 91.04
CA GLU A 503 -87.98 -56.71 91.88
C GLU A 503 -89.52 -56.82 91.76
N GLY A 504 -90.09 -57.75 90.98
CA GLY A 504 -91.48 -58.26 91.09
C GLY A 504 -92.65 -57.31 91.50
N ASP A 505 -93.26 -56.65 90.51
CA ASP A 505 -94.67 -56.20 90.56
C ASP A 505 -95.53 -56.94 89.50
N ARG A 506 -96.79 -57.23 89.85
CA ARG A 506 -97.62 -58.38 89.44
C ARG A 506 -98.91 -57.97 88.73
N SER A 507 -98.82 -57.62 87.45
CA SER A 507 -100.01 -57.51 86.58
C SER A 507 -100.07 -58.65 85.54
N PRO A 508 -101.27 -59.07 85.08
CA PRO A 508 -101.48 -60.34 84.39
C PRO A 508 -100.94 -60.30 82.96
N ILE A 509 -100.10 -61.28 82.60
CA ILE A 509 -99.65 -61.51 81.22
C ILE A 509 -100.37 -62.75 80.68
N THR A 510 -101.23 -62.51 79.68
CA THR A 510 -101.85 -63.51 78.82
C THR A 510 -101.01 -63.70 77.55
N GLY A 511 -100.86 -64.93 77.05
CA GLY A 511 -100.17 -65.21 75.79
C GLY A 511 -99.19 -66.39 75.86
N PHE A 512 -99.64 -67.50 76.43
CA PHE A 512 -99.02 -68.79 76.14
C PHE A 512 -99.28 -69.15 74.68
N GLU A 513 -98.40 -69.96 74.07
CA GLU A 513 -98.78 -71.24 73.44
C GLU A 513 -97.72 -71.72 72.43
N ARG A 514 -96.59 -72.24 72.96
CA ARG A 514 -96.03 -73.54 72.57
C ARG A 514 -94.83 -73.93 73.45
N THR A 515 -95.08 -74.98 74.22
CA THR A 515 -94.31 -75.79 75.20
C THR A 515 -92.92 -76.20 74.65
N SER A 516 -91.84 -76.42 75.42
CA SER A 516 -91.70 -77.11 76.71
C SER A 516 -90.36 -76.78 77.40
N THR A 517 -90.38 -76.25 78.64
CA THR A 517 -90.11 -76.94 79.93
C THR A 517 -88.66 -76.86 80.43
N GLU A 518 -88.39 -75.80 81.19
CA GLU A 518 -87.44 -75.70 82.33
C GLU A 518 -87.50 -74.29 82.97
N ILE A 519 -88.15 -73.36 82.27
CA ILE A 519 -88.41 -71.97 82.68
C ILE A 519 -89.59 -71.81 83.66
N TYR A 520 -90.35 -72.88 83.95
CA TYR A 520 -91.50 -72.83 84.87
C TYR A 520 -91.11 -72.91 86.37
N ARG A 521 -89.84 -73.21 86.70
CA ARG A 521 -89.41 -73.44 88.10
C ARG A 521 -88.58 -72.35 88.75
N ILE A 522 -88.12 -71.34 88.00
CA ILE A 522 -87.28 -70.26 88.55
C ILE A 522 -88.02 -68.90 88.59
N ALA A 523 -89.30 -68.88 88.20
CA ALA A 523 -90.19 -67.72 88.34
C ALA A 523 -90.78 -67.54 89.77
N ARG A 524 -90.25 -68.24 90.79
CA ARG A 524 -90.78 -68.17 92.17
C ARG A 524 -89.93 -67.37 93.16
N SER A 525 -88.72 -66.96 92.78
CA SER A 525 -87.74 -66.46 93.77
C SER A 525 -87.61 -64.95 93.80
N LEU A 526 -88.68 -64.22 93.49
CA LEU A 526 -88.52 -62.79 93.40
C LEU A 526 -89.76 -61.95 93.67
N SER A 527 -89.71 -61.32 94.84
CA SER A 527 -90.44 -60.09 95.14
C SER A 527 -89.92 -59.53 96.46
N VAL A 528 -88.90 -58.68 96.40
CA VAL A 528 -88.70 -57.48 97.26
C VAL A 528 -87.73 -56.58 96.47
N PHE A 529 -88.15 -55.90 95.41
CA PHE A 529 -88.81 -54.60 95.49
C PHE A 529 -87.89 -53.55 96.14
N ARG A 530 -87.29 -52.72 95.29
CA ARG A 530 -87.62 -51.31 95.14
C ARG A 530 -86.78 -50.39 96.01
N ASP A 531 -85.80 -49.72 95.38
CA ASP A 531 -85.81 -48.26 95.21
C ASP A 531 -84.48 -47.75 94.60
N GLY A 532 -84.55 -46.93 93.54
CA GLY A 532 -83.49 -45.96 93.22
C GLY A 532 -83.02 -45.89 91.75
N ILE A 533 -83.86 -45.36 90.86
CA ILE A 533 -83.50 -45.03 89.48
C ILE A 533 -82.73 -43.70 89.41
N VAL A 534 -81.82 -43.62 88.44
CA VAL A 534 -81.37 -42.46 87.60
C VAL A 534 -79.90 -42.11 87.81
N GLU A 535 -79.09 -42.16 86.73
CA GLU A 535 -78.20 -41.07 86.22
C GLU A 535 -77.05 -41.60 85.34
N LYS A 536 -77.30 -41.81 84.04
CA LYS A 536 -76.25 -41.87 83.00
C LYS A 536 -76.77 -41.24 81.71
N GLU A 537 -76.72 -39.91 81.63
CA GLU A 537 -76.99 -39.22 80.36
C GLU A 537 -76.47 -37.77 80.30
N LYS A 538 -75.27 -37.49 80.87
CA LYS A 538 -74.67 -36.14 80.80
C LYS A 538 -73.15 -36.06 80.58
N MET A 539 -72.46 -37.12 80.14
CA MET A 539 -71.00 -37.09 79.97
C MET A 539 -70.46 -37.52 78.59
N GLU A 540 -71.29 -37.55 77.54
CA GLU A 540 -70.79 -37.81 76.16
C GLU A 540 -71.10 -36.70 75.14
N GLU A 541 -71.94 -35.70 75.46
CA GLU A 541 -72.18 -34.56 74.56
C GLU A 541 -71.02 -33.54 74.55
N ALA A 542 -70.28 -33.40 75.66
CA ALA A 542 -69.22 -32.38 75.79
C ALA A 542 -67.95 -32.63 74.93
N ALA A 543 -67.77 -33.81 74.32
CA ALA A 543 -66.58 -34.15 73.54
C ALA A 543 -66.80 -34.20 72.02
N SER A 544 -68.05 -34.02 71.54
CA SER A 544 -68.36 -33.98 70.11
C SER A 544 -68.30 -32.56 69.54
N GLU A 545 -68.72 -31.56 70.33
CA GLU A 545 -68.70 -30.15 69.93
C GLU A 545 -67.27 -29.60 69.83
N GLU A 546 -66.37 -30.00 70.74
CA GLU A 546 -64.98 -29.53 70.73
C GLU A 546 -64.17 -30.09 69.53
N ARG A 547 -64.47 -31.31 69.07
CA ARG A 547 -63.80 -31.93 67.91
C ARG A 547 -64.36 -31.42 66.58
N ALA A 548 -65.65 -31.09 66.51
CA ALA A 548 -66.27 -30.50 65.34
C ALA A 548 -65.79 -29.06 65.11
N GLN A 549 -65.64 -28.26 66.18
CA GLN A 549 -65.07 -26.91 66.10
C GLN A 549 -63.59 -26.91 65.67
N ARG A 550 -62.75 -27.80 66.22
CA ARG A 550 -61.33 -27.90 65.80
C ARG A 550 -61.15 -28.36 64.34
N ARG A 551 -62.00 -29.26 63.84
CA ARG A 551 -61.99 -29.68 62.42
C ARG A 551 -62.44 -28.57 61.49
N ALA A 552 -63.50 -27.84 61.83
CA ALA A 552 -63.97 -26.72 61.00
C ALA A 552 -62.91 -25.60 60.88
N VAL A 553 -62.16 -25.31 61.94
CA VAL A 553 -61.03 -24.36 61.91
C VAL A 553 -59.86 -24.91 61.07
N GLN A 554 -59.54 -26.20 61.20
CA GLN A 554 -58.48 -26.84 60.41
C GLN A 554 -58.83 -26.92 58.91
N ASP A 555 -60.05 -27.32 58.56
CA ASP A 555 -60.51 -27.44 57.18
C ASP A 555 -60.49 -26.07 56.49
N LYS A 556 -60.93 -25.00 57.18
CA LYS A 556 -60.85 -23.63 56.67
C LYS A 556 -59.40 -23.17 56.45
N ALA A 557 -58.48 -23.52 57.34
CA ALA A 557 -57.06 -23.18 57.19
C ALA A 557 -56.38 -23.92 56.03
N VAL A 558 -56.69 -25.22 55.87
CA VAL A 558 -56.15 -26.05 54.78
C VAL A 558 -56.73 -25.62 53.43
N ASP A 559 -58.01 -25.28 53.36
CA ASP A 559 -58.67 -24.82 52.12
C ASP A 559 -58.15 -23.44 51.66
N ALA A 560 -57.95 -22.51 52.61
CA ALA A 560 -57.36 -21.21 52.33
C ALA A 560 -55.90 -21.32 51.83
N LEU A 561 -55.09 -22.16 52.47
CA LEU A 561 -53.71 -22.44 52.02
C LEU A 561 -53.69 -23.21 50.68
N GLY A 562 -54.60 -24.16 50.49
CA GLY A 562 -54.71 -24.92 49.24
C GLY A 562 -55.09 -24.02 48.06
N THR A 563 -56.02 -23.09 48.26
CA THR A 563 -56.41 -22.08 47.26
C THR A 563 -55.26 -21.11 46.98
N GLY A 564 -54.56 -20.65 48.02
CA GLY A 564 -53.37 -19.78 47.88
C GLY A 564 -52.24 -20.47 47.11
N LEU A 565 -51.95 -21.74 47.42
CA LEU A 565 -50.93 -22.54 46.73
C LEU A 565 -51.31 -22.85 45.28
N ALA A 566 -52.59 -23.08 44.99
CA ALA A 566 -53.07 -23.28 43.62
C ALA A 566 -52.83 -22.01 42.77
N ARG A 567 -53.20 -20.84 43.28
CA ARG A 567 -52.95 -19.56 42.61
C ARG A 567 -51.46 -19.27 42.44
N LEU A 568 -50.65 -19.54 43.47
CA LEU A 568 -49.19 -19.44 43.38
C LEU A 568 -48.61 -20.38 42.31
N SER A 569 -49.14 -21.59 42.16
CA SER A 569 -48.70 -22.54 41.12
C SER A 569 -49.05 -22.09 39.70
N GLU A 570 -50.06 -21.23 39.56
CA GLU A 570 -50.44 -20.58 38.30
C GLU A 570 -49.64 -19.28 38.05
N GLY A 571 -48.73 -18.91 38.96
CA GLY A 571 -47.87 -17.73 38.84
C GLY A 571 -48.41 -16.47 39.51
N ASP A 572 -49.54 -16.52 40.22
CA ASP A 572 -50.13 -15.35 40.88
C ASP A 572 -49.48 -15.07 42.24
N LEU A 573 -48.56 -14.09 42.26
CA LEU A 573 -47.84 -13.65 43.46
C LEU A 573 -48.62 -12.64 44.29
N THR A 574 -49.82 -12.23 43.84
CA THR A 574 -50.69 -11.26 44.52
C THR A 574 -51.73 -11.92 45.44
N ALA A 575 -51.70 -13.26 45.53
CA ALA A 575 -52.74 -14.07 46.18
C ALA A 575 -52.63 -14.14 47.72
N HIS A 576 -52.58 -12.99 48.41
CA HIS A 576 -52.52 -12.94 49.87
C HIS A 576 -53.77 -13.54 50.54
N ILE A 577 -53.55 -14.38 51.55
CA ILE A 577 -54.63 -14.90 52.40
C ILE A 577 -55.00 -13.79 53.41
N SER A 578 -56.20 -13.23 53.23
CA SER A 578 -56.73 -12.09 54.00
C SER A 578 -57.49 -12.51 55.26
N ASP A 579 -58.07 -13.71 55.27
CA ASP A 579 -58.87 -14.22 56.39
C ASP A 579 -57.99 -14.77 57.53
N GLU A 580 -58.29 -14.40 58.78
CA GLU A 580 -57.63 -14.99 59.96
C GLU A 580 -57.98 -16.48 60.12
N LEU A 581 -56.97 -17.33 60.30
CA LEU A 581 -57.11 -18.80 60.30
C LEU A 581 -57.30 -19.42 61.69
N GLY A 582 -57.49 -18.59 62.73
CA GLY A 582 -57.71 -19.04 64.11
C GLY A 582 -56.45 -19.49 64.86
N GLU A 583 -56.60 -19.77 66.16
CA GLU A 583 -55.49 -20.04 67.09
C GLU A 583 -54.74 -21.34 66.72
N GLY A 584 -53.45 -21.21 66.37
CA GLY A 584 -52.58 -22.32 65.96
C GLY A 584 -52.25 -22.39 64.46
N TYR A 585 -53.06 -21.79 63.58
CA TYR A 585 -52.87 -21.84 62.12
C TYR A 585 -52.55 -20.48 61.48
N ASP A 586 -52.78 -19.36 62.18
CA ASP A 586 -52.49 -18.01 61.64
C ASP A 586 -51.01 -17.80 61.32
N ARG A 587 -50.11 -18.54 61.99
CA ARG A 587 -48.67 -18.55 61.65
C ARG A 587 -48.41 -19.04 60.22
N LEU A 588 -49.16 -20.03 59.73
CA LEU A 588 -49.03 -20.53 58.36
C LEU A 588 -49.47 -19.48 57.34
N ARG A 589 -50.54 -18.71 57.63
CA ARG A 589 -50.97 -17.58 56.82
C ARG A 589 -49.87 -16.51 56.72
N ILE A 590 -49.30 -16.15 57.86
CA ILE A 590 -48.23 -15.14 57.94
C ILE A 590 -46.99 -15.60 57.17
N ASP A 591 -46.57 -16.85 57.35
CA ASP A 591 -45.38 -17.39 56.67
C ASP A 591 -45.62 -17.57 55.16
N PHE A 592 -46.83 -17.96 54.73
CA PHE A 592 -47.24 -18.02 53.32
C PHE A 592 -47.24 -16.62 52.68
N ASN A 593 -47.92 -15.64 53.29
CA ASN A 593 -47.96 -14.27 52.77
C ASN A 593 -46.55 -13.63 52.72
N ARG A 594 -45.71 -13.87 53.74
CA ARG A 594 -44.31 -13.41 53.72
C ARG A 594 -43.50 -14.04 52.58
N THR A 595 -43.79 -15.30 52.25
CA THR A 595 -43.16 -15.99 51.11
C THR A 595 -43.62 -15.38 49.79
N LEU A 596 -44.91 -15.05 49.65
CA LEU A 596 -45.44 -14.31 48.50
C LEU A 596 -44.80 -12.93 48.38
N ASP A 597 -44.70 -12.17 49.46
CA ASP A 597 -44.04 -10.85 49.46
C ASP A 597 -42.59 -10.96 48.99
N THR A 598 -41.84 -11.93 49.52
CA THR A 598 -40.43 -12.15 49.17
C THR A 598 -40.27 -12.56 47.70
N LEU A 599 -41.13 -13.45 47.19
CA LEU A 599 -41.12 -13.87 45.79
C LEU A 599 -41.53 -12.71 44.87
N ASN A 600 -42.56 -11.95 45.23
CA ASN A 600 -43.02 -10.79 44.49
C ASN A 600 -41.92 -9.72 44.39
N ASP A 601 -41.22 -9.43 45.49
CA ASP A 601 -40.09 -8.50 45.50
C ASP A 601 -38.91 -9.01 44.66
N THR A 602 -38.58 -10.30 44.78
CA THR A 602 -37.48 -10.91 44.01
C THR A 602 -37.78 -10.88 42.51
N VAL A 603 -38.99 -11.27 42.11
CA VAL A 603 -39.43 -11.24 40.72
C VAL A 603 -39.50 -9.81 40.20
N GLY A 604 -39.99 -8.86 41.00
CA GLY A 604 -39.96 -7.42 40.66
C GLY A 604 -38.54 -6.89 40.43
N GLN A 605 -37.57 -7.32 41.24
CA GLN A 605 -36.15 -7.00 41.02
C GLN A 605 -35.63 -7.58 39.70
N VAL A 606 -35.97 -8.83 39.36
CA VAL A 606 -35.55 -9.45 38.10
C VAL A 606 -36.15 -8.72 36.89
N ILE A 607 -37.40 -8.27 36.95
CA ILE A 607 -38.03 -7.46 35.88
C ILE A 607 -37.25 -6.16 35.68
N ASN A 608 -36.95 -5.46 36.77
CA ASN A 608 -36.21 -4.20 36.72
C ASN A 608 -34.79 -4.40 36.18
N THR A 609 -34.07 -5.42 36.66
CA THR A 609 -32.73 -5.76 36.17
C THR A 609 -32.74 -6.16 34.70
N SER A 610 -33.72 -6.96 34.25
CA SER A 610 -33.85 -7.35 32.84
C SER A 610 -34.15 -6.15 31.95
N SER A 611 -34.98 -5.20 32.40
CA SER A 611 -35.23 -3.95 31.69
C SER A 611 -33.97 -3.07 31.61
N SER A 612 -33.18 -2.99 32.68
CA SER A 612 -31.91 -2.26 32.68
C SER A 612 -30.88 -2.90 31.75
N ILE A 613 -30.78 -4.24 31.72
CA ILE A 613 -29.89 -4.95 30.78
C ILE A 613 -30.31 -4.67 29.34
N ARG A 614 -31.62 -4.71 29.04
CA ARG A 614 -32.14 -4.41 27.69
C ARG A 614 -31.77 -2.99 27.25
N ASN A 615 -31.94 -2.00 28.12
CA ASN A 615 -31.59 -0.62 27.82
C ASN A 615 -30.07 -0.47 27.60
N GLY A 616 -29.25 -1.07 28.49
CA GLY A 616 -27.79 -1.06 28.33
C GLY A 616 -27.31 -1.78 27.08
N ALA A 617 -27.95 -2.88 26.67
CA ALA A 617 -27.66 -3.58 25.42
C ALA A 617 -27.99 -2.71 24.19
N SER A 618 -29.08 -1.95 24.23
CA SER A 618 -29.43 -0.99 23.18
C SER A 618 -28.43 0.16 23.10
N GLU A 619 -27.97 0.68 24.23
CA GLU A 619 -26.93 1.73 24.29
C GLU A 619 -25.60 1.20 23.74
N ILE A 620 -25.18 -0.01 24.11
CA ILE A 620 -23.99 -0.67 23.57
C ILE A 620 -24.11 -0.86 22.05
N SER A 621 -25.27 -1.29 21.56
CA SER A 621 -25.50 -1.44 20.11
C SER A 621 -25.36 -0.11 19.38
N GLN A 622 -25.90 0.97 19.94
CA GLN A 622 -25.81 2.29 19.33
C GLN A 622 -24.39 2.87 19.39
N ALA A 623 -23.69 2.70 20.50
CA ALA A 623 -22.28 3.08 20.63
C ALA A 623 -21.36 2.28 19.70
N SER A 624 -21.65 0.99 19.49
CA SER A 624 -20.91 0.14 18.55
C SER A 624 -21.14 0.59 17.11
N GLN A 625 -22.37 0.97 16.74
CA GLN A 625 -22.68 1.52 15.42
C GLN A 625 -21.93 2.83 15.14
N ASP A 626 -21.88 3.75 16.13
CA ASP A 626 -21.11 4.99 16.03
C ASP A 626 -19.60 4.71 15.89
N LEU A 627 -19.08 3.78 16.69
CA LEU A 627 -17.68 3.36 16.60
C LEU A 627 -17.37 2.72 15.25
N SER A 628 -18.30 1.97 14.66
CA SER A 628 -18.18 1.43 13.29
C SER A 628 -17.98 2.55 12.27
N HIS A 629 -18.86 3.55 12.27
CA HIS A 629 -18.79 4.68 11.32
C HIS A 629 -17.51 5.50 11.48
N ARG A 630 -17.05 5.68 12.73
CA ARG A 630 -15.78 6.35 13.01
C ARG A 630 -14.58 5.52 12.53
N THR A 631 -14.63 4.20 12.71
CA THR A 631 -13.58 3.29 12.25
C THR A 631 -13.51 3.26 10.72
N GLU A 632 -14.66 3.26 10.04
CA GLU A 632 -14.75 3.38 8.57
C GLU A 632 -14.18 4.71 8.07
N SER A 633 -14.58 5.82 8.69
CA SER A 633 -14.06 7.16 8.34
C SER A 633 -12.55 7.25 8.57
N GLN A 634 -12.07 6.68 9.68
CA GLN A 634 -10.65 6.64 9.99
C GLN A 634 -9.88 5.78 8.98
N ALA A 635 -10.41 4.65 8.54
CA ALA A 635 -9.80 3.83 7.50
C ALA A 635 -9.66 4.60 6.17
N ALA A 636 -10.71 5.34 5.77
CA ALA A 636 -10.65 6.17 4.57
C ALA A 636 -9.60 7.29 4.68
N THR A 637 -9.52 7.98 5.82
CA THR A 637 -8.48 9.00 6.06
C THR A 637 -7.08 8.38 6.10
N LEU A 638 -6.93 7.16 6.64
CA LEU A 638 -5.67 6.43 6.64
C LEU A 638 -5.24 6.09 5.20
N GLU A 639 -6.16 5.66 4.34
CA GLU A 639 -5.90 5.36 2.93
C GLU A 639 -5.42 6.60 2.15
N GLU A 640 -6.13 7.73 2.29
CA GLU A 640 -5.72 9.01 1.67
C GLU A 640 -4.34 9.48 2.17
N THR A 641 -4.09 9.35 3.47
CA THR A 641 -2.81 9.75 4.08
C THR A 641 -1.68 8.84 3.60
N ALA A 642 -1.91 7.54 3.48
CA ALA A 642 -0.93 6.59 2.95
C ALA A 642 -0.59 6.92 1.48
N ALA A 643 -1.59 7.20 0.65
CA ALA A 643 -1.37 7.63 -0.73
C ALA A 643 -0.55 8.93 -0.83
N ALA A 644 -0.86 9.92 0.02
CA ALA A 644 -0.09 11.17 0.09
C ALA A 644 1.36 10.95 0.57
N LEU A 645 1.57 10.01 1.50
CA LEU A 645 2.90 9.62 1.97
C LEU A 645 3.71 8.90 0.87
N ASP A 646 3.07 8.06 0.05
CA ASP A 646 3.72 7.42 -1.09
C ASP A 646 4.15 8.46 -2.14
N GLU A 647 3.28 9.42 -2.47
CA GLU A 647 3.63 10.51 -3.38
C GLU A 647 4.75 11.40 -2.82
N MET A 648 4.73 11.68 -1.52
CA MET A 648 5.80 12.42 -0.84
C MET A 648 7.12 11.64 -0.83
N THR A 649 7.07 10.33 -0.59
CA THR A 649 8.24 9.45 -0.62
C THR A 649 8.86 9.39 -2.00
N ALA A 650 8.04 9.30 -3.05
CA ALA A 650 8.49 9.37 -4.44
C ALA A 650 9.15 10.72 -4.75
N SER A 651 8.53 11.83 -4.29
CA SER A 651 9.05 13.19 -4.48
C SER A 651 10.39 13.41 -3.78
N VAL A 652 10.53 12.97 -2.52
CA VAL A 652 11.79 13.06 -1.76
C VAL A 652 12.88 12.20 -2.39
N THR A 653 12.54 10.99 -2.86
CA THR A 653 13.49 10.10 -3.56
C THR A 653 13.98 10.71 -4.87
N SER A 654 13.06 11.31 -5.64
CA SER A 654 13.39 12.05 -6.86
C SER A 654 14.30 13.24 -6.55
N ALA A 655 13.98 14.03 -5.52
CA ALA A 655 14.79 15.16 -5.09
C ALA A 655 16.20 14.74 -4.64
N ALA A 656 16.33 13.63 -3.90
CA ALA A 656 17.61 13.07 -3.48
C ALA A 656 18.46 12.63 -4.68
N THR A 657 17.83 11.99 -5.67
CA THR A 657 18.49 11.56 -6.91
C THR A 657 18.93 12.78 -7.73
N GLY A 658 18.04 13.75 -7.92
CA GLY A 658 18.36 15.01 -8.60
C GLY A 658 19.49 15.76 -7.91
N ALA A 659 19.52 15.83 -6.58
CA ALA A 659 20.61 16.45 -5.84
C ALA A 659 21.95 15.77 -6.12
N ARG A 660 22.02 14.43 -6.16
CA ARG A 660 23.23 13.68 -6.51
C ARG A 660 23.70 13.95 -7.95
N ASP A 661 22.77 14.07 -8.90
CA ASP A 661 23.11 14.39 -10.29
C ASP A 661 23.66 15.82 -10.43
N VAL A 662 23.07 16.79 -9.73
CA VAL A 662 23.60 18.16 -9.70
C VAL A 662 24.95 18.21 -8.98
N GLU A 663 25.15 17.42 -7.91
CA GLU A 663 26.44 17.30 -7.22
C GLU A 663 27.53 16.82 -8.17
N ARG A 664 27.26 15.75 -8.94
CA ARG A 664 28.19 15.23 -9.95
C ARG A 664 28.53 16.28 -11.00
N THR A 665 27.52 16.93 -11.55
CA THR A 665 27.69 17.98 -12.58
C THR A 665 28.47 19.18 -12.04
N THR A 666 28.24 19.56 -10.79
CA THR A 666 28.94 20.64 -10.10
C THR A 666 30.41 20.28 -9.87
N ASN A 667 30.70 19.03 -9.51
CA ASN A 667 32.06 18.52 -9.35
C ASN A 667 32.83 18.50 -10.69
N GLU A 668 32.16 18.11 -11.79
CA GLU A 668 32.73 18.16 -13.13
C GLU A 668 33.05 19.61 -13.54
N ALA A 669 32.08 20.53 -13.37
CA ALA A 669 32.28 21.96 -13.64
C ALA A 669 33.39 22.58 -12.78
N ARG A 670 33.53 22.14 -11.53
CA ARG A 670 34.63 22.54 -10.65
C ARG A 670 35.97 22.08 -11.21
N ALA A 671 36.09 20.81 -11.60
CA ALA A 671 37.33 20.27 -12.17
C ALA A 671 37.74 21.00 -13.46
N GLU A 672 36.77 21.31 -14.33
CA GLU A 672 37.01 22.08 -15.56
C GLU A 672 37.45 23.52 -15.27
N ALA A 673 36.85 24.16 -14.26
CA ALA A 673 37.26 25.49 -13.81
C ALA A 673 38.65 25.48 -13.16
N GLU A 674 39.02 24.45 -12.40
CA GLU A 674 40.36 24.30 -11.83
C GLU A 674 41.42 24.15 -12.94
N ALA A 675 41.15 23.33 -13.95
CA ALA A 675 42.01 23.17 -15.12
C ALA A 675 42.14 24.47 -15.94
N SER A 676 41.02 25.16 -16.18
CA SER A 676 41.00 26.47 -16.84
C SER A 676 41.82 27.51 -16.07
N GLY A 677 41.80 27.46 -14.73
CA GLY A 677 42.60 28.32 -13.86
C GLY A 677 44.10 28.08 -14.01
N GLU A 678 44.52 26.83 -14.22
CA GLU A 678 45.92 26.50 -14.53
C GLU A 678 46.34 27.06 -15.90
N ILE A 679 45.50 26.90 -16.93
CA ILE A 679 45.77 27.43 -18.27
C ILE A 679 45.93 28.95 -18.24
N VAL A 680 45.02 29.67 -17.54
CA VAL A 680 45.11 31.12 -17.40
C VAL A 680 46.36 31.54 -16.65
N ARG A 681 46.75 30.84 -15.56
CA ARG A 681 48.02 31.12 -14.86
C ARG A 681 49.24 30.95 -15.77
N ASN A 682 49.26 29.89 -16.59
CA ASN A 682 50.32 29.67 -17.56
C ASN A 682 50.35 30.77 -18.63
N ALA A 683 49.18 31.23 -19.10
CA ALA A 683 49.07 32.34 -20.04
C ALA A 683 49.56 33.67 -19.46
N VAL A 684 49.24 33.97 -18.19
CA VAL A 684 49.79 35.15 -17.48
C VAL A 684 51.31 35.05 -17.41
N SER A 685 51.86 33.89 -17.00
CA SER A 685 53.32 33.69 -16.92
C SER A 685 54.00 33.92 -18.27
N ALA A 686 53.45 33.36 -19.35
CA ALA A 686 53.98 33.54 -20.70
C ALA A 686 53.94 35.01 -21.15
N MET A 687 52.85 35.73 -20.86
CA MET A 687 52.74 37.16 -21.19
C MET A 687 53.72 38.03 -20.38
N THR A 688 53.95 37.71 -19.10
CA THR A 688 54.98 38.38 -18.29
C THR A 688 56.39 38.10 -18.81
N GLU A 689 56.68 36.89 -19.29
CA GLU A 689 57.96 36.57 -19.94
C GLU A 689 58.15 37.37 -21.25
N ILE A 690 57.09 37.50 -22.05
CA ILE A 690 57.10 38.33 -23.27
C ILE A 690 57.34 39.80 -22.91
N GLU A 691 56.66 40.34 -21.91
CA GLU A 691 56.85 41.72 -21.43
C GLU A 691 58.32 41.98 -21.04
N GLN A 692 58.91 41.07 -20.25
CA GLN A 692 60.32 41.17 -19.88
C GLN A 692 61.26 41.05 -21.08
N SER A 693 60.94 40.18 -22.04
CA SER A 693 61.72 40.03 -23.28
C SER A 693 61.69 41.30 -24.12
N SER A 694 60.51 41.91 -24.30
CA SER A 694 60.34 43.19 -25.01
C SER A 694 61.15 44.31 -24.34
N GLY A 695 61.15 44.38 -23.00
CA GLY A 695 61.98 45.32 -22.25
C GLY A 695 63.49 45.12 -22.49
N LYS A 696 63.96 43.88 -22.53
CA LYS A 696 65.36 43.55 -22.86
C LYS A 696 65.71 43.94 -24.30
N ILE A 697 64.81 43.70 -25.25
CA ILE A 697 64.98 44.10 -26.65
C ILE A 697 65.10 45.62 -26.74
N ALA A 698 64.21 46.38 -26.09
CA ALA A 698 64.28 47.84 -26.07
C ALA A 698 65.63 48.36 -25.54
N GLN A 699 66.19 47.69 -24.52
CA GLN A 699 67.51 48.02 -24.00
C GLN A 699 68.65 47.73 -25.00
N ILE A 700 68.59 46.60 -25.71
CA ILE A 700 69.55 46.25 -26.76
C ILE A 700 69.49 47.25 -27.91
N ILE A 701 68.29 47.65 -28.33
CA ILE A 701 68.09 48.63 -29.40
C ILE A 701 68.67 49.99 -29.00
N SER A 702 68.53 50.40 -27.73
CA SER A 702 69.18 51.61 -27.22
C SER A 702 70.71 51.54 -27.31
N VAL A 703 71.31 50.37 -27.03
CA VAL A 703 72.76 50.17 -27.18
C VAL A 703 73.18 50.21 -28.65
N ILE A 704 72.37 49.67 -29.57
CA ILE A 704 72.63 49.72 -31.02
C ILE A 704 72.61 51.17 -31.52
N ASP A 705 71.63 51.97 -31.08
CA ASP A 705 71.57 53.40 -31.40
C ASP A 705 72.80 54.16 -30.86
N ASP A 706 73.22 53.87 -29.63
CA ASP A 706 74.45 54.42 -29.06
C ASP A 706 75.70 54.05 -29.88
N ILE A 707 75.80 52.79 -30.34
CA ILE A 707 76.90 52.32 -31.22
C ILE A 707 76.86 53.03 -32.57
N ALA A 708 75.67 53.20 -33.16
CA ALA A 708 75.47 53.92 -34.40
C ALA A 708 75.92 55.39 -34.27
N PHE A 709 75.54 56.06 -33.17
CA PHE A 709 75.97 57.42 -32.87
C PHE A 709 77.49 57.54 -32.69
N GLN A 710 78.11 56.61 -31.94
CA GLN A 710 79.57 56.56 -31.78
C GLN A 710 80.29 56.32 -33.12
N THR A 711 79.75 55.45 -33.96
CA THR A 711 80.30 55.15 -35.29
C THR A 711 80.19 56.36 -36.22
N ASN A 712 79.09 57.11 -36.16
CA ASN A 712 78.89 58.37 -36.88
C ASN A 712 79.95 59.42 -36.46
N LEU A 713 80.23 59.55 -35.15
CA LEU A 713 81.27 60.44 -34.64
C LEU A 713 82.69 60.01 -35.04
N LEU A 714 82.99 58.70 -35.00
CA LEU A 714 84.28 58.15 -35.44
C LEU A 714 84.50 58.38 -36.94
N ALA A 715 83.47 58.13 -37.76
CA ALA A 715 83.49 58.36 -39.20
C ALA A 715 83.66 59.84 -39.53
N LEU A 716 83.03 60.75 -38.77
CA LEU A 716 83.24 62.18 -38.88
C LEU A 716 84.70 62.57 -38.58
N ASN A 717 85.26 62.07 -37.48
CA ASN A 717 86.66 62.32 -37.12
C ASN A 717 87.64 61.79 -38.19
N ALA A 718 87.37 60.59 -38.73
CA ALA A 718 88.15 60.00 -39.82
C ALA A 718 88.04 60.82 -41.12
N GLY A 719 86.84 61.33 -41.44
CA GLY A 719 86.61 62.20 -42.59
C GLY A 719 87.36 63.53 -42.48
N VAL A 720 87.42 64.11 -41.28
CA VAL A 720 88.20 65.33 -40.99
C VAL A 720 89.70 65.09 -41.17
N GLU A 721 90.24 63.98 -40.64
CA GLU A 721 91.67 63.68 -40.77
C GLU A 721 92.05 63.27 -42.21
N ALA A 722 91.14 62.62 -42.95
CA ALA A 722 91.29 62.35 -44.36
C ALA A 722 91.32 63.64 -45.21
N ALA A 723 90.47 64.62 -44.90
CA ALA A 723 90.51 65.95 -45.52
C ALA A 723 91.82 66.69 -45.22
N ARG A 724 92.36 66.50 -44.00
CA ARG A 724 93.64 67.06 -43.55
C ARG A 724 94.86 66.48 -44.30
N ALA A 725 94.76 65.22 -44.73
CA ALA A 725 95.80 64.53 -45.51
C ALA A 725 95.80 64.88 -47.02
N GLY A 726 94.85 65.69 -47.51
CA GLY A 726 94.80 66.17 -48.90
C GLY A 726 94.58 65.06 -49.93
N GLU A 727 95.29 65.10 -51.07
CA GLU A 727 95.14 64.12 -52.18
C GLU A 727 95.44 62.68 -51.75
N ALA A 728 96.32 62.46 -50.75
CA ALA A 728 96.64 61.13 -50.24
C ALA A 728 95.50 60.51 -49.39
N GLY A 729 94.62 61.34 -48.82
CA GLY A 729 93.49 60.93 -47.98
C GLY A 729 92.18 60.70 -48.73
N ARG A 730 92.15 60.92 -50.04
CA ARG A 730 90.92 60.97 -50.84
C ARG A 730 90.11 59.66 -50.81
N GLY A 731 90.79 58.51 -50.80
CA GLY A 731 90.15 57.20 -50.62
C GLY A 731 89.57 57.00 -49.21
N PHE A 732 90.28 57.45 -48.17
CA PHE A 732 89.79 57.39 -46.79
C PHE A 732 88.60 58.31 -46.54
N ALA A 733 88.52 59.46 -47.21
CA ALA A 733 87.38 60.38 -47.10
C ALA A 733 86.09 59.77 -47.65
N VAL A 734 86.17 59.01 -48.76
CA VAL A 734 85.01 58.29 -49.32
C VAL A 734 84.54 57.19 -48.37
N VAL A 735 85.46 56.37 -47.85
CA VAL A 735 85.12 55.33 -46.87
C VAL A 735 84.51 55.94 -45.60
N ALA A 736 85.06 57.05 -45.11
CA ALA A 736 84.52 57.75 -43.94
C ALA A 736 83.10 58.30 -44.20
N SER A 737 82.80 58.82 -45.39
CA SER A 737 81.44 59.25 -45.77
C SER A 737 80.48 58.07 -45.84
N GLU A 738 80.91 56.93 -46.39
CA GLU A 738 80.09 55.73 -46.52
C GLU A 738 79.77 55.12 -45.15
N VAL A 739 80.77 55.00 -44.28
CA VAL A 739 80.59 54.53 -42.89
C VAL A 739 79.68 55.48 -42.11
N ARG A 740 79.76 56.79 -42.36
CA ARG A 740 78.86 57.77 -41.75
C ARG A 740 77.41 57.59 -42.22
N GLY A 741 77.19 57.41 -43.53
CA GLY A 741 75.87 57.13 -44.09
C GLY A 741 75.27 55.82 -43.55
N LEU A 742 76.09 54.79 -43.40
CA LEU A 742 75.68 53.51 -42.80
C LEU A 742 75.30 53.69 -41.32
N ALA A 743 76.12 54.41 -40.55
CA ALA A 743 75.84 54.69 -39.15
C ALA A 743 74.53 55.46 -38.94
N GLN A 744 74.23 56.42 -39.81
CA GLN A 744 72.98 57.19 -39.74
C GLN A 744 71.76 56.30 -40.08
N ARG A 745 71.85 55.50 -41.14
CA ARG A 745 70.81 54.50 -41.47
C ARG A 745 70.59 53.47 -40.35
N SER A 746 71.65 53.06 -39.65
CA SER A 746 71.52 52.15 -38.50
C SER A 746 70.85 52.83 -37.29
N SER A 747 71.08 54.12 -37.06
CA SER A 747 70.39 54.88 -36.01
C SER A 747 68.90 55.05 -36.34
N ASP A 748 68.57 55.42 -37.58
CA ASP A 748 67.18 55.55 -38.04
C ASP A 748 66.41 54.23 -37.89
N ALA A 749 67.00 53.11 -38.34
CA ALA A 749 66.41 51.78 -38.19
C ALA A 749 66.29 51.33 -36.72
N ALA A 750 67.28 51.66 -35.87
CA ALA A 750 67.19 51.39 -34.44
C ALA A 750 66.04 52.18 -33.80
N LEU A 751 65.82 53.43 -34.20
CA LEU A 751 64.75 54.30 -33.70
C LEU A 751 63.36 53.78 -34.12
N GLU A 752 63.22 53.30 -35.35
CA GLU A 752 62.01 52.66 -35.85
C GLU A 752 61.67 51.37 -35.07
N ILE A 753 62.65 50.47 -34.90
CA ILE A 753 62.46 49.25 -34.09
C ILE A 753 62.12 49.61 -32.64
N LYS A 754 62.74 50.66 -32.08
CA LYS A 754 62.44 51.12 -30.72
C LYS A 754 60.98 51.52 -30.56
N ASN A 755 60.41 52.22 -31.55
CA ASN A 755 58.99 52.60 -31.55
C ASN A 755 58.09 51.36 -31.65
N LEU A 756 58.36 50.43 -32.58
CA LEU A 756 57.60 49.19 -32.74
C LEU A 756 57.60 48.32 -31.47
N ILE A 757 58.76 48.21 -30.80
CA ILE A 757 58.88 47.49 -29.52
C ILE A 757 58.14 48.24 -28.40
N GLY A 758 58.16 49.58 -28.40
CA GLY A 758 57.37 50.39 -27.48
C GLY A 758 55.87 50.13 -27.60
N ASP A 759 55.34 50.16 -28.82
CA ASP A 759 53.93 49.88 -29.10
C ASP A 759 53.56 48.43 -28.75
N SER A 760 54.45 47.47 -29.05
CA SER A 760 54.29 46.07 -28.68
C SER A 760 54.25 45.89 -27.16
N SER A 761 55.09 46.60 -26.40
CA SER A 761 55.07 46.58 -24.94
C SER A 761 53.72 47.07 -24.38
N VAL A 762 53.14 48.12 -24.95
CA VAL A 762 51.80 48.62 -24.55
C VAL A 762 50.68 47.63 -24.89
N GLN A 763 50.81 46.87 -25.98
CA GLN A 763 49.88 45.80 -26.32
C GLN A 763 49.99 44.62 -25.35
N VAL A 764 51.21 44.20 -25.02
CA VAL A 764 51.47 43.11 -24.06
C VAL A 764 50.99 43.48 -22.66
N GLU A 765 51.24 44.71 -22.18
CA GLU A 765 50.75 45.19 -20.88
C GLU A 765 49.22 45.11 -20.77
N ARG A 766 48.50 45.54 -21.83
CA ARG A 766 47.04 45.37 -21.90
C ARG A 766 46.62 43.90 -21.93
N GLY A 767 47.37 43.04 -22.62
CA GLY A 767 47.15 41.60 -22.64
C GLY A 767 47.26 40.98 -21.24
N VAL A 768 48.32 41.33 -20.50
CA VAL A 768 48.53 40.89 -19.11
C VAL A 768 47.37 41.32 -18.21
N ASP A 769 46.92 42.58 -18.30
CA ASP A 769 45.79 43.09 -17.51
C ASP A 769 44.47 42.34 -17.82
N LEU A 770 44.16 42.10 -19.10
CA LEU A 770 42.95 41.38 -19.50
C LEU A 770 42.96 39.92 -19.04
N VAL A 771 44.09 39.22 -19.21
CA VAL A 771 44.23 37.82 -18.77
C VAL A 771 44.20 37.74 -17.23
N GLY A 772 44.79 38.71 -16.53
CA GLY A 772 44.70 38.81 -15.07
C GLY A 772 43.26 38.98 -14.58
N LYS A 773 42.48 39.86 -15.21
CA LYS A 773 41.04 40.03 -14.92
C LYS A 773 40.23 38.76 -15.19
N ALA A 774 40.53 38.04 -16.28
CA ALA A 774 39.92 36.75 -16.57
C ALA A 774 40.26 35.71 -15.48
N GLY A 775 41.50 35.68 -15.01
CA GLY A 775 41.93 34.84 -13.88
C GLY A 775 41.14 35.11 -12.60
N SER A 776 41.02 36.38 -12.20
CA SER A 776 40.23 36.75 -11.01
C SER A 776 38.73 36.43 -11.16
N ALA A 777 38.16 36.56 -12.35
CA ALA A 777 36.78 36.17 -12.61
C ALA A 777 36.58 34.65 -12.45
N LEU A 778 37.53 33.86 -12.95
CA LEU A 778 37.51 32.40 -12.83
C LEU A 778 37.64 31.94 -11.37
N GLU A 779 38.48 32.62 -10.58
CA GLU A 779 38.67 32.35 -9.16
C GLU A 779 37.38 32.62 -8.34
N ASN A 780 36.63 33.66 -8.71
CA ASN A 780 35.29 33.92 -8.16
C ASN A 780 34.27 32.84 -8.56
N ILE A 781 34.34 32.32 -9.79
CA ILE A 781 33.48 31.21 -10.24
C ILE A 781 33.78 29.96 -9.41
N LEU A 782 35.05 29.62 -9.21
CA LEU A 782 35.46 28.48 -8.38
C LEU A 782 34.90 28.55 -6.96
N GLN A 783 34.96 29.73 -6.32
CA GLN A 783 34.35 29.92 -4.99
C GLN A 783 32.83 29.69 -5.02
N ARG A 784 32.12 30.19 -6.04
CA ARG A 784 30.67 30.01 -6.18
C ARG A 784 30.28 28.55 -6.43
N VAL A 785 31.00 27.85 -7.30
CA VAL A 785 30.78 26.43 -7.59
C VAL A 785 31.04 25.59 -6.35
N SER A 786 32.10 25.89 -5.57
CA SER A 786 32.36 25.23 -4.29
C SER A 786 31.19 25.42 -3.30
N HIS A 787 30.65 26.64 -3.20
CA HIS A 787 29.52 26.92 -2.31
C HIS A 787 28.24 26.20 -2.78
N ILE A 788 27.99 26.12 -4.09
CA ILE A 788 26.87 25.34 -4.65
C ILE A 788 27.02 23.86 -4.29
N SER A 789 28.23 23.31 -4.38
CA SER A 789 28.51 21.92 -4.01
C SER A 789 28.19 21.65 -2.53
N GLU A 790 28.54 22.57 -1.62
CA GLU A 790 28.19 22.46 -0.19
C GLU A 790 26.68 22.46 0.03
N LEU A 791 25.94 23.37 -0.64
CA LEU A 791 24.48 23.45 -0.53
C LEU A 791 23.80 22.17 -1.02
N ILE A 792 24.25 21.63 -2.16
CA ILE A 792 23.70 20.39 -2.73
C ILE A 792 23.98 19.20 -1.81
N SER A 793 25.18 19.12 -1.23
CA SER A 793 25.51 18.08 -0.25
C SER A 793 24.58 18.16 0.97
N GLY A 794 24.24 19.38 1.41
CA GLY A 794 23.23 19.63 2.44
C GLY A 794 21.83 19.14 2.05
N ILE A 795 21.38 19.41 0.81
CA ILE A 795 20.10 18.93 0.29
C ILE A 795 20.07 17.40 0.22
N ALA A 796 21.13 16.77 -0.31
CA ALA A 796 21.21 15.31 -0.42
C ALA A 796 21.15 14.64 0.97
N THR A 797 21.82 15.21 1.96
CA THR A 797 21.78 14.75 3.35
C THR A 797 20.37 14.93 3.94
N GLY A 798 19.76 16.11 3.80
CA GLY A 798 18.41 16.37 4.29
C GLY A 798 17.35 15.49 3.63
N ALA A 799 17.47 15.22 2.33
CA ALA A 799 16.56 14.32 1.63
C ALA A 799 16.72 12.86 2.10
N GLN A 800 17.94 12.43 2.45
CA GLN A 800 18.17 11.11 3.04
C GLN A 800 17.55 10.98 4.45
N GLU A 801 17.65 12.04 5.27
CA GLU A 801 17.00 12.10 6.58
C GLU A 801 15.47 12.09 6.44
N GLN A 802 14.91 12.87 5.52
CA GLN A 802 13.47 12.86 5.22
C GLN A 802 12.99 11.50 4.73
N SER A 803 13.73 10.83 3.85
CA SER A 803 13.40 9.48 3.38
C SER A 803 13.37 8.48 4.54
N THR A 804 14.31 8.60 5.49
CA THR A 804 14.32 7.76 6.70
C THR A 804 13.11 8.05 7.59
N GLY A 805 12.81 9.33 7.84
CA GLY A 805 11.64 9.74 8.62
C GLY A 805 10.31 9.32 7.99
N LEU A 806 10.18 9.38 6.67
CA LEU A 806 9.02 8.88 5.94
C LEU A 806 8.87 7.36 6.08
N GLY A 807 9.98 6.61 6.13
CA GLY A 807 9.94 5.17 6.42
C GLY A 807 9.42 4.85 7.83
N GLU A 808 9.78 5.66 8.83
CA GLU A 808 9.26 5.55 10.19
C GLU A 808 7.76 5.90 10.25
N ILE A 809 7.34 6.96 9.57
CA ILE A 809 5.93 7.36 9.46
C ILE A 809 5.12 6.24 8.78
N ASN A 810 5.61 5.67 7.68
CA ASN A 810 4.95 4.57 6.98
C ASN A 810 4.79 3.33 7.88
N THR A 811 5.81 3.05 8.71
CA THR A 811 5.73 1.98 9.72
C THR A 811 4.64 2.27 10.77
N GLY A 812 4.59 3.52 11.27
CA GLY A 812 3.52 3.96 12.17
C GLY A 812 2.13 3.87 11.53
N MET A 813 2.04 4.13 10.22
CA MET A 813 0.80 4.08 9.47
C MET A 813 0.25 2.65 9.34
N ASN A 814 1.12 1.68 9.02
CA ASN A 814 0.77 0.26 9.04
C ASN A 814 0.28 -0.20 10.41
N GLN A 815 0.84 0.35 11.49
CA GLN A 815 0.40 0.03 12.85
C GLN A 815 -0.97 0.65 13.17
N LEU A 816 -1.25 1.87 12.69
CA LEU A 816 -2.57 2.48 12.79
C LEU A 816 -3.63 1.71 12.00
N ASP A 817 -3.30 1.23 10.80
CA ASP A 817 -4.19 0.37 10.01
C ASP A 817 -4.51 -0.93 10.76
N GLN A 818 -3.50 -1.60 11.32
CA GLN A 818 -3.71 -2.82 12.12
C GLN A 818 -4.63 -2.59 13.33
N VAL A 819 -4.44 -1.47 14.05
CA VAL A 819 -5.31 -1.10 15.17
C VAL A 819 -6.72 -0.76 14.68
N THR A 820 -6.86 -0.13 13.52
CA THR A 820 -8.16 0.20 12.91
C THR A 820 -8.92 -1.07 12.52
N GLN A 821 -8.25 -2.06 11.94
CA GLN A 821 -8.84 -3.38 11.66
C GLN A 821 -9.22 -4.12 12.94
N GLN A 822 -8.40 -4.06 13.99
CA GLN A 822 -8.76 -4.61 15.30
C GLN A 822 -9.98 -3.90 15.91
N ASN A 823 -10.09 -2.58 15.75
CA ASN A 823 -11.26 -1.83 16.18
C ASN A 823 -12.51 -2.28 15.42
N ALA A 824 -12.43 -2.50 14.11
CA ALA A 824 -13.54 -3.03 13.32
C ALA A 824 -13.99 -4.41 13.82
N ALA A 825 -13.04 -5.32 14.06
CA ALA A 825 -13.33 -6.64 14.63
C ALA A 825 -13.93 -6.56 16.04
N MET A 826 -13.43 -5.66 16.89
CA MET A 826 -14.00 -5.43 18.23
C MET A 826 -15.41 -4.86 18.17
N VAL A 827 -15.71 -3.98 17.21
CA VAL A 827 -17.04 -3.42 16.99
C VAL A 827 -18.04 -4.50 16.57
N GLU A 828 -17.64 -5.41 15.67
CA GLU A 828 -18.48 -6.56 15.31
C GLU A 828 -18.77 -7.45 16.53
N GLN A 829 -17.73 -7.75 17.32
CA GLN A 829 -17.88 -8.55 18.54
C GLN A 829 -18.79 -7.87 19.58
N ALA A 830 -18.62 -6.56 19.80
CA ALA A 830 -19.44 -5.78 20.73
C ALA A 830 -20.89 -5.68 20.27
N THR A 831 -21.12 -5.53 18.96
CA THR A 831 -22.46 -5.53 18.35
C THR A 831 -23.13 -6.89 18.53
N ALA A 832 -22.44 -7.99 18.26
CA ALA A 832 -22.95 -9.35 18.47
C ALA A 832 -23.26 -9.63 19.96
N ALA A 833 -22.37 -9.21 20.86
CA ALA A 833 -22.59 -9.34 22.30
C ALA A 833 -23.80 -8.50 22.78
N GLY A 834 -23.96 -7.28 22.27
CA GLY A 834 -25.13 -6.43 22.53
C GLY A 834 -26.44 -7.07 22.06
N GLN A 835 -26.45 -7.66 20.87
CA GLN A 835 -27.63 -8.38 20.33
C GLN A 835 -27.98 -9.62 21.17
N LEU A 836 -26.98 -10.39 21.61
CA LEU A 836 -27.17 -11.52 22.52
C LEU A 836 -27.76 -11.07 23.86
N LEU A 837 -27.19 -10.03 24.49
CA LEU A 837 -27.72 -9.48 25.74
C LEU A 837 -29.16 -8.98 25.61
N ASN A 838 -29.49 -8.36 24.47
CA ASN A 838 -30.85 -7.91 24.19
C ASN A 838 -31.84 -9.10 24.09
N THR A 839 -31.41 -10.18 23.42
CA THR A 839 -32.18 -11.42 23.28
C THR A 839 -32.37 -12.14 24.63
N ASP A 840 -31.31 -12.20 25.45
CA ASP A 840 -31.35 -12.79 26.79
C ASP A 840 -32.26 -11.99 27.72
N ALA A 841 -32.16 -10.66 27.70
CA ALA A 841 -33.02 -9.78 28.48
C ALA A 841 -34.50 -9.91 28.06
N GLN A 842 -34.77 -10.08 26.76
CA GLN A 842 -36.12 -10.34 26.26
C GLN A 842 -36.64 -11.72 26.73
N THR A 843 -35.80 -12.75 26.65
CA THR A 843 -36.14 -14.10 27.13
C THR A 843 -36.44 -14.10 28.63
N LEU A 844 -35.65 -13.39 29.43
CA LEU A 844 -35.90 -13.20 30.87
C LEU A 844 -37.22 -12.47 31.13
N ALA A 845 -37.52 -11.42 30.36
CA ALA A 845 -38.79 -10.71 30.46
C ALA A 845 -39.99 -11.62 30.13
N GLU A 846 -39.87 -12.48 29.11
CA GLU A 846 -40.91 -13.45 28.74
C GLU A 846 -41.12 -14.55 29.80
N LEU A 847 -40.03 -15.06 30.39
CA LEU A 847 -40.08 -16.05 31.46
C LEU A 847 -40.74 -15.48 32.71
N VAL A 848 -40.42 -14.23 33.05
CA VAL A 848 -40.95 -13.56 34.24
C VAL A 848 -42.38 -13.05 34.03
N ALA A 849 -42.79 -12.75 32.80
CA ALA A 849 -44.17 -12.37 32.46
C ALA A 849 -45.23 -13.45 32.79
N ARG A 850 -44.79 -14.69 33.08
CA ARG A 850 -45.65 -15.76 33.60
C ARG A 850 -46.11 -15.52 35.04
N PHE A 851 -45.40 -14.67 35.79
CA PHE A 851 -45.75 -14.33 37.17
C PHE A 851 -46.53 -13.02 37.24
N GLN A 852 -47.67 -13.05 37.92
CA GLN A 852 -48.48 -11.86 38.17
C GLN A 852 -47.99 -11.20 39.47
N THR A 853 -47.34 -10.04 39.34
CA THR A 853 -46.76 -9.29 40.46
C THR A 853 -47.67 -8.13 40.90
N ALA A 854 -47.48 -7.67 42.14
CA ALA A 854 -48.32 -6.64 42.76
C ALA A 854 -47.89 -5.18 42.44
N GLN A 855 -46.85 -4.93 41.63
CA GLN A 855 -46.23 -3.60 41.55
C GLN A 855 -46.42 -2.86 40.21
N ILE A 856 -47.27 -1.82 40.30
CA ILE A 856 -47.20 -0.43 39.80
C ILE A 856 -46.61 -0.19 38.39
N ASP A 857 -47.47 0.37 37.51
CA ASP A 857 -47.13 0.99 36.23
C ASP A 857 -45.81 1.79 36.27
N PRO A 858 -44.83 1.49 35.39
CA PRO A 858 -43.60 2.28 35.25
C PRO A 858 -43.82 3.67 34.62
N ALA A 859 -45.05 4.09 34.36
CA ALA A 859 -45.38 5.26 33.54
C ALA A 859 -45.28 6.62 34.28
N ALA A 860 -44.68 6.68 35.48
CA ALA A 860 -44.64 7.92 36.28
C ALA A 860 -43.31 8.18 37.01
N ALA A 861 -42.18 7.74 36.45
CA ALA A 861 -40.87 8.27 36.85
C ALA A 861 -40.46 9.37 35.85
N ASP A 862 -40.58 10.62 36.30
CA ASP A 862 -40.10 11.83 35.65
C ASP A 862 -38.59 11.69 35.33
N PRO A 863 -38.12 11.93 34.09
CA PRO A 863 -36.71 11.83 33.77
C PRO A 863 -35.99 13.02 34.41
N THR A 864 -35.42 12.83 35.59
CA THR A 864 -34.36 13.73 36.05
C THR A 864 -33.15 13.52 35.15
N SER A 865 -32.87 14.54 34.34
CA SER A 865 -31.71 14.65 33.46
C SER A 865 -30.43 14.13 34.14
N PRO A 866 -29.61 13.31 33.46
CA PRO A 866 -28.25 13.05 33.91
C PRO A 866 -27.49 14.38 33.96
N GLU A 867 -26.75 14.63 35.04
CA GLU A 867 -25.73 15.67 35.07
C GLU A 867 -24.76 15.46 33.91
N ASP A 868 -24.52 16.53 33.15
CA ASP A 868 -23.45 16.64 32.16
C ASP A 868 -22.10 16.26 32.80
N GLY A 869 -21.67 15.02 32.60
CA GLY A 869 -20.24 14.72 32.56
C GLY A 869 -19.63 15.46 31.37
N PRO A 870 -18.37 15.94 31.45
CA PRO A 870 -17.79 16.72 30.38
C PRO A 870 -17.78 15.88 29.09
N ALA A 871 -18.44 16.40 28.06
CA ALA A 871 -18.39 15.81 26.73
C ALA A 871 -16.92 15.60 26.31
N PRO A 872 -16.56 14.45 25.69
CA PRO A 872 -15.32 14.39 24.94
C PRO A 872 -15.40 15.47 23.87
N SER A 873 -14.45 16.40 23.90
CA SER A 873 -14.33 17.44 22.90
C SER A 873 -14.30 16.79 21.51
N SER A 874 -15.32 17.11 20.71
CA SER A 874 -15.32 16.85 19.28
C SER A 874 -14.15 17.61 18.67
N TRP A 875 -13.07 16.91 18.37
CA TRP A 875 -12.18 17.36 17.30
C TRP A 875 -12.90 17.08 15.99
N GLY A 876 -13.23 18.14 15.26
CA GLY A 876 -13.66 18.04 13.86
C GLY A 876 -15.16 18.17 13.64
N GLU A 877 -15.73 19.31 14.01
CA GLU A 877 -16.89 19.84 13.29
C GLU A 877 -16.60 21.33 13.03
N GLU A 878 -15.72 21.59 12.06
CA GLU A 878 -15.61 22.91 11.43
C GLU A 878 -15.73 22.77 9.92
N ALA A 879 -16.49 23.73 9.38
CA ALA A 879 -17.01 23.81 8.03
C ALA A 879 -15.94 23.73 6.94
N ASP A 880 -16.38 23.32 5.74
CA ASP A 880 -15.73 23.53 4.43
C ASP A 880 -14.66 24.64 4.44
N VAL A 881 -13.40 24.26 4.69
CA VAL A 881 -12.24 25.14 4.47
C VAL A 881 -11.70 24.82 3.10
N GLU A 882 -12.10 25.65 2.14
CA GLU A 882 -11.46 25.75 0.84
C GLU A 882 -10.00 26.19 1.08
N TRP A 883 -9.04 25.35 0.67
CA TRP A 883 -7.62 25.65 0.79
C TRP A 883 -7.28 26.79 -0.17
N ASP A 884 -6.87 27.94 0.36
CA ASP A 884 -6.30 29.02 -0.45
C ASP A 884 -4.78 28.79 -0.57
N THR A 885 -4.32 28.36 -1.75
CA THR A 885 -2.90 28.12 -2.08
C THR A 885 -2.04 29.37 -2.27
N THR A 886 -2.46 30.57 -1.84
CA THR A 886 -1.72 31.80 -2.18
C THR A 886 -0.85 32.42 -1.09
N ASP A 887 -0.80 31.89 0.13
CA ASP A 887 0.07 32.45 1.17
C ASP A 887 1.42 31.73 1.31
N VAL A 888 2.48 32.43 0.86
CA VAL A 888 3.89 32.07 1.07
C VAL A 888 4.22 32.29 2.56
N VAL A 889 4.33 31.21 3.32
CA VAL A 889 4.81 31.25 4.71
C VAL A 889 6.32 31.49 4.73
N GLU A 890 6.72 32.61 5.30
CA GLU A 890 8.11 32.98 5.55
C GLU A 890 8.73 32.04 6.61
N ALA A 891 9.89 31.45 6.32
CA ALA A 891 10.50 30.41 7.16
C ALA A 891 10.95 30.95 8.53
N GLU A 892 10.33 30.48 9.61
CA GLU A 892 10.87 30.62 10.97
C GLU A 892 12.04 29.64 11.19
N THR A 893 13.10 30.13 11.82
CA THR A 893 14.31 29.37 12.18
C THR A 893 14.00 28.17 13.07
N PRO A 894 14.66 27.00 12.89
CA PRO A 894 14.33 25.79 13.62
C PRO A 894 14.74 25.91 15.10
N ARG A 895 13.79 25.68 16.01
CA ARG A 895 14.09 25.41 17.42
C ARG A 895 14.57 23.96 17.53
N VAL A 896 15.77 23.78 18.06
CA VAL A 896 16.31 22.47 18.45
C VAL A 896 15.48 21.95 19.62
N THR A 897 14.71 20.89 19.39
CA THR A 897 14.08 20.08 20.44
C THR A 897 15.09 19.05 20.92
N ASP A 898 15.44 19.10 22.20
CA ASP A 898 16.34 18.16 22.86
C ASP A 898 15.56 16.88 23.22
N TRP A 899 15.97 15.75 22.64
CA TRP A 899 15.34 14.43 22.80
C TRP A 899 16.06 13.55 23.85
N SER A 900 16.94 14.13 24.67
CA SER A 900 17.74 13.36 25.65
C SER A 900 16.98 12.79 26.85
N ASP A 901 15.67 13.00 26.96
CA ASP A 901 14.84 12.52 28.09
C ASP A 901 14.16 11.14 27.87
N PHE A 902 14.31 10.50 26.70
CA PHE A 902 13.60 9.22 26.41
C PHE A 902 14.40 7.92 26.67
N ASP A 903 15.65 8.01 27.12
CA ASP A 903 16.53 6.82 27.28
C ASP A 903 16.49 6.12 28.65
N ASP A 904 15.65 6.56 29.60
CA ASP A 904 15.69 6.05 30.98
C ASP A 904 14.46 5.19 31.35
N VAL A 905 14.18 4.15 30.57
CA VAL A 905 13.37 3.01 31.04
C VAL A 905 14.25 1.78 31.19
N LYS A 906 14.82 1.66 32.39
CA LYS A 906 15.55 0.48 32.88
C LYS A 906 14.66 -0.75 32.83
N ALA A 907 15.03 -1.71 31.98
CA ALA A 907 14.64 -3.10 32.13
C ALA A 907 15.25 -3.68 33.43
N THR A 908 14.42 -3.85 34.45
CA THR A 908 14.67 -4.78 35.58
C THR A 908 13.67 -5.91 35.47
N GLY A 909 14.18 -7.14 35.40
CA GLY A 909 13.50 -8.30 34.83
C GLY A 909 12.61 -9.15 35.73
N SER A 910 11.99 -10.13 35.10
CA SER A 910 11.98 -11.57 35.45
C SER A 910 11.31 -12.35 34.34
#